data_AF-A0A6G1FVI4-F1
#
_entry.id   AF-A0A6G1FVI4-F1
#
_cell.length_a   1.000
_cell.length_b   1.000
_cell.length_c   1.000
_cell.angle_alpha   90.00
_cell.angle_beta   90.00
_cell.angle_gamma   90.00
#
_symmetry.space_group_name_H-M   'P 1'
#
loop_
_entity.id
_entity.type
_entity.pdbx_description
1 polymer ?
#
loop_
_entity_poly.entity_id
_entity_poly.type
_entity_poly.pdbx_seq_one_letter_code
_entity_poly.pdbx_strand_id
1 'polypeptide(L)'
;MADKEEDFSSLPLQDRFVHKNWKVRKEAYEAAAKEFDSAPSEAHPTVRLFLQESSLWKGAVADSNVAAQQEGMGALCSFLQISGVQGCQRTRNLTITPLVEKGLAAMRPVSKQKALEAVLLYIELDKPDPIIEELIPILSHKQPKIITATLSALTAIYHAYGCKTVEPKPVLKLLPKVFGHADKNVRAEAQNLTVEFYRWLKDAMKPLFWNDLKPVQQADLEKLFDKVRDDPPPKQERLLRSQQAAEEAMPTSGGDAGGMEEEEAEIDLEPEYESVNVFPKIPKDFQDRLASTKWKDRKEALDELQVAINHPKIDEGPFDDIIRTLAKCMKDANIAVVTVSANCVELLGKGLRKSFAKYRSTIMSPMMERLKEKKAAVTEAISSALDAVFLSTNLSECLEEILEFLKHKNPQVKLESTKFLIRCLKTTRDAPKLEEVKSIAEGSTKLLTESQEVQRAAGAEVLGTLWKIMGDRLMNQHLDGLDEIRKTKIKEFYESAEVRAKYKPKAAPPPKAAPAAVQRRGMPGKRPGPPSSVKKPAPTPAPPAEEYAVPTPLAPRLTARSGVSKLAPPKGGLKMPAANRTIGGLKAPSGMASPKRSVISPPPFEEPAQAVTPAQPKLGLGRGLAGRPLGRAAPPPQDPAPVAHTSAITQLNSAEHAELDELRAENERLHKHNDELRSERAKLVSEMNELRNHNAELIENHTRDMLSIKAKETQLVRARSDAEAAESTVQQQAREVERLKRELSRQVRATSPPPMDVSEQLYGDQASLNGGGGRYDSGYANGRPSRFMSGGSLNSMSTGSHSGAEGKENHPSMESSLARQKLSPTRSNAFGGSPAPRSLRSPEVPYEGSGVGALGRGDLGSNGGCAGGGGGAESWKRAAEVTQNLKARIEMMKAKQQGLTRQH
;
A
#
# COMPACT_ATOMS: atom_id res chain seq x y z
N MET A 1 -39.80 -28.12 37.98
CA MET A 1 -38.73 -27.36 38.66
C MET A 1 -38.24 -26.30 37.69
N ALA A 2 -38.13 -25.05 38.11
CA ALA A 2 -37.38 -24.05 37.35
C ALA A 2 -35.96 -24.00 37.91
N ASP A 3 -34.95 -23.87 37.06
CA ASP A 3 -33.58 -23.66 37.51
C ASP A 3 -33.50 -22.34 38.27
N LYS A 4 -33.04 -22.41 39.53
CA LYS A 4 -32.45 -21.23 40.16
C LYS A 4 -31.11 -21.03 39.49
N GLU A 5 -30.96 -19.94 38.73
CA GLU A 5 -29.64 -19.46 38.38
C GLU A 5 -28.98 -18.98 39.67
N GLU A 6 -27.99 -19.74 40.14
CA GLU A 6 -27.20 -19.40 41.33
C GLU A 6 -26.37 -18.14 41.02
N ASP A 7 -26.45 -17.12 41.88
CA ASP A 7 -25.83 -15.82 41.61
C ASP A 7 -24.33 -15.84 41.92
N PHE A 8 -23.56 -16.28 40.93
CA PHE A 8 -22.09 -16.30 40.96
C PHE A 8 -21.45 -14.91 40.81
N SER A 9 -22.20 -13.80 40.77
CA SER A 9 -21.64 -12.45 40.69
C SER A 9 -20.74 -12.09 41.89
N SER A 10 -21.01 -12.72 43.04
CA SER A 10 -20.27 -12.57 44.30
C SER A 10 -18.88 -13.22 44.32
N LEU A 11 -18.52 -14.04 43.33
CA LEU A 11 -17.19 -14.65 43.22
C LEU A 11 -16.17 -13.67 42.61
N PRO A 12 -14.89 -13.70 43.04
CA PRO A 12 -13.83 -12.92 42.41
C PRO A 12 -13.73 -13.19 40.90
N LEU A 13 -13.42 -12.14 40.14
CA LEU A 13 -13.40 -12.19 38.66
C LEU A 13 -12.47 -13.27 38.11
N GLN A 14 -11.33 -13.50 38.80
CA GLN A 14 -10.37 -14.58 38.52
C GLN A 14 -11.01 -15.98 38.56
N ASP A 15 -11.74 -16.29 39.64
CA ASP A 15 -12.37 -17.59 39.85
C ASP A 15 -13.51 -17.80 38.84
N ARG A 16 -14.22 -16.72 38.50
CA ARG A 16 -15.26 -16.74 37.46
C ARG A 16 -14.68 -17.00 36.06
N PHE A 17 -13.48 -16.53 35.73
CA PHE A 17 -12.79 -16.82 34.47
C PHE A 17 -12.48 -18.32 34.27
N VAL A 18 -12.21 -19.07 35.34
CA VAL A 18 -11.92 -20.51 35.28
C VAL A 18 -13.09 -21.40 35.71
N HIS A 19 -14.26 -20.81 35.98
CA HIS A 19 -15.41 -21.54 36.51
C HIS A 19 -15.92 -22.62 35.55
N LYS A 20 -16.43 -23.73 36.10
CA LYS A 20 -16.88 -24.90 35.31
C LYS A 20 -18.05 -24.55 34.37
N ASN A 21 -19.00 -23.73 34.83
CA ASN A 21 -20.13 -23.27 34.02
C ASN A 21 -19.68 -22.19 33.02
N TRP A 22 -19.83 -22.46 31.72
CA TRP A 22 -19.43 -21.55 30.65
C TRP A 22 -20.24 -20.25 30.60
N LYS A 23 -21.48 -20.22 31.12
CA LYS A 23 -22.25 -18.96 31.29
C LYS A 23 -21.48 -17.98 32.18
N VAL A 24 -21.08 -18.47 33.37
CA VAL A 24 -20.33 -17.69 34.36
C VAL A 24 -19.00 -17.20 33.81
N ARG A 25 -18.29 -18.02 33.01
CA ARG A 25 -17.07 -17.57 32.31
C ARG A 25 -17.37 -16.46 31.29
N LYS A 26 -18.39 -16.64 30.45
CA LYS A 26 -18.80 -15.62 29.46
C LYS A 26 -19.15 -14.29 30.15
N GLU A 27 -19.96 -14.33 31.20
CA GLU A 27 -20.32 -13.16 32.00
C GLU A 27 -19.10 -12.51 32.66
N ALA A 28 -18.13 -13.30 33.10
CA ALA A 28 -16.88 -12.80 33.65
C ALA A 28 -16.04 -12.07 32.60
N TYR A 29 -15.94 -12.62 31.38
CA TYR A 29 -15.27 -11.94 30.27
C TYR A 29 -16.00 -10.63 29.89
N GLU A 30 -17.34 -10.64 29.85
CA GLU A 30 -18.16 -9.45 29.58
C GLU A 30 -18.13 -8.39 30.72
N ALA A 31 -17.86 -8.80 31.96
CA ALA A 31 -17.61 -7.90 33.08
C ALA A 31 -16.20 -7.31 33.02
N ALA A 32 -15.19 -8.16 32.79
CA ALA A 32 -13.79 -7.75 32.70
C ALA A 32 -13.56 -6.77 31.55
N ALA A 33 -14.13 -7.00 30.36
CA ALA A 33 -14.09 -6.07 29.25
C ALA A 33 -14.51 -4.66 29.69
N LYS A 34 -15.68 -4.53 30.35
CA LYS A 34 -16.20 -3.26 30.87
C LYS A 34 -15.30 -2.65 31.95
N GLU A 35 -14.70 -3.46 32.82
CA GLU A 35 -13.75 -2.98 33.83
C GLU A 35 -12.44 -2.48 33.20
N PHE A 36 -11.99 -3.05 32.09
CA PHE A 36 -10.83 -2.57 31.33
C PHE A 36 -11.17 -1.32 30.50
N ASP A 37 -12.31 -1.30 29.81
CA ASP A 37 -12.83 -0.16 29.05
C ASP A 37 -13.06 1.08 29.96
N SER A 38 -13.33 0.85 31.25
CA SER A 38 -13.56 1.91 32.27
C SER A 38 -12.32 2.23 33.11
N ALA A 39 -11.19 1.53 32.94
CA ALA A 39 -10.02 1.70 33.77
C ALA A 39 -9.21 2.96 33.38
N PRO A 40 -8.91 3.88 34.30
CA PRO A 40 -8.25 5.15 33.96
C PRO A 40 -6.73 5.04 33.72
N SER A 41 -6.11 3.88 34.02
CA SER A 41 -4.68 3.62 33.75
C SER A 41 -4.31 2.14 34.00
N GLU A 42 -3.13 1.74 33.53
CA GLU A 42 -2.45 0.46 33.85
C GLU A 42 -2.41 0.14 35.36
N ALA A 43 -2.44 1.16 36.22
CA ALA A 43 -2.38 1.01 37.67
C ALA A 43 -3.70 0.52 38.31
N HIS A 44 -4.80 0.43 37.55
CA HIS A 44 -6.11 0.00 38.05
C HIS A 44 -6.05 -1.43 38.64
N PRO A 45 -6.66 -1.72 39.81
CA PRO A 45 -6.53 -3.01 40.47
C PRO A 45 -6.84 -4.22 39.58
N THR A 46 -7.92 -4.18 38.78
CA THR A 46 -8.27 -5.26 37.86
C THR A 46 -7.22 -5.45 36.76
N VAL A 47 -6.67 -4.37 36.20
CA VAL A 47 -5.62 -4.45 35.16
C VAL A 47 -4.35 -5.07 35.77
N ARG A 48 -3.94 -4.62 36.96
CA ARG A 48 -2.80 -5.17 37.70
C ARG A 48 -2.97 -6.64 38.07
N LEU A 49 -4.19 -7.08 38.36
CA LEU A 49 -4.51 -8.47 38.68
C LEU A 49 -4.33 -9.38 37.45
N PHE A 50 -4.87 -9.00 36.30
CA PHE A 50 -4.71 -9.74 35.04
C PHE A 50 -3.31 -9.59 34.39
N LEU A 51 -2.50 -8.61 34.85
CA LEU A 51 -1.06 -8.50 34.59
C LEU A 51 -0.19 -9.45 35.46
N GLN A 52 -0.73 -9.94 36.58
CA GLN A 52 -0.09 -10.94 37.44
C GLN A 52 -0.52 -12.34 37.02
N GLU A 53 -1.83 -12.58 36.91
CA GLU A 53 -2.44 -13.87 36.51
C GLU A 53 -2.53 -14.04 34.98
N SER A 54 -1.44 -13.80 34.25
CA SER A 54 -1.43 -13.81 32.78
C SER A 54 -1.81 -15.17 32.17
N SER A 55 -1.69 -16.26 32.94
CA SER A 55 -2.16 -17.61 32.62
C SER A 55 -3.66 -17.71 32.34
N LEU A 56 -4.50 -16.84 32.92
CA LEU A 56 -5.96 -16.86 32.70
C LEU A 56 -6.33 -16.64 31.23
N TRP A 57 -5.56 -15.81 30.52
CA TRP A 57 -5.81 -15.48 29.11
C TRP A 57 -5.69 -16.68 28.17
N LYS A 58 -4.80 -17.63 28.47
CA LYS A 58 -4.70 -18.89 27.72
C LYS A 58 -5.99 -19.71 27.80
N GLY A 59 -6.68 -19.67 28.94
CA GLY A 59 -8.01 -20.28 29.12
C GLY A 59 -9.10 -19.54 28.35
N ALA A 60 -9.15 -18.22 28.47
CA ALA A 60 -10.19 -17.37 27.87
C ALA A 60 -10.17 -17.40 26.33
N VAL A 61 -8.99 -17.28 25.71
CA VAL A 61 -8.82 -17.34 24.24
C VAL A 61 -9.09 -18.74 23.70
N ALA A 62 -8.74 -19.78 24.46
CA ALA A 62 -8.83 -21.17 24.02
C ALA A 62 -10.12 -21.88 24.47
N ASP A 63 -11.11 -21.16 25.02
CA ASP A 63 -12.27 -21.72 25.72
C ASP A 63 -13.03 -22.76 24.89
N SER A 64 -13.34 -23.88 25.55
CA SER A 64 -14.23 -24.96 25.09
C SER A 64 -15.56 -24.51 24.46
N ASN A 65 -16.14 -23.39 24.90
CA ASN A 65 -17.42 -22.89 24.42
C ASN A 65 -17.21 -21.66 23.54
N VAL A 66 -17.57 -21.76 22.25
CA VAL A 66 -17.37 -20.71 21.24
C VAL A 66 -18.04 -19.37 21.60
N ALA A 67 -19.14 -19.38 22.35
CA ALA A 67 -19.81 -18.14 22.80
C ALA A 67 -19.12 -17.49 24.01
N ALA A 68 -18.50 -18.28 24.89
CA ALA A 68 -17.62 -17.76 25.93
C ALA A 68 -16.30 -17.27 25.33
N GLN A 69 -15.66 -18.09 24.47
CA GLN A 69 -14.42 -17.79 23.76
C GLN A 69 -14.48 -16.45 22.99
N GLN A 70 -15.60 -16.16 22.32
CA GLN A 70 -15.81 -14.91 21.59
C GLN A 70 -15.74 -13.68 22.51
N GLU A 71 -16.20 -13.79 23.75
CA GLU A 71 -16.13 -12.69 24.73
C GLU A 71 -14.81 -12.69 25.50
N GLY A 72 -14.18 -13.84 25.71
CA GLY A 72 -12.81 -13.95 26.24
C GLY A 72 -11.77 -13.26 25.34
N MET A 73 -11.90 -13.42 24.02
CA MET A 73 -11.08 -12.67 23.05
C MET A 73 -11.46 -11.17 22.99
N GLY A 74 -12.71 -10.81 23.29
CA GLY A 74 -13.13 -9.41 23.40
C GLY A 74 -12.51 -8.71 24.61
N ALA A 75 -12.57 -9.36 25.78
CA ALA A 75 -11.93 -8.90 27.00
C ALA A 75 -10.41 -8.77 26.85
N LEU A 76 -9.78 -9.61 26.02
CA LEU A 76 -8.35 -9.48 25.70
C LEU A 76 -8.07 -8.19 24.90
N CYS A 77 -8.90 -7.83 23.92
CA CYS A 77 -8.75 -6.57 23.20
C CYS A 77 -8.84 -5.36 24.15
N SER A 78 -9.87 -5.31 25.00
CA SER A 78 -10.04 -4.26 26.02
C SER A 78 -8.85 -4.21 26.99
N PHE A 79 -8.37 -5.36 27.46
CA PHE A 79 -7.19 -5.45 28.32
C PHE A 79 -5.93 -4.91 27.62
N LEU A 80 -5.69 -5.27 26.35
CA LEU A 80 -4.51 -4.82 25.60
C LEU A 80 -4.49 -3.29 25.41
N GLN A 81 -5.65 -2.65 25.19
CA GLN A 81 -5.73 -1.19 25.07
C GLN A 81 -5.25 -0.44 26.32
N ILE A 82 -5.42 -1.01 27.53
CA ILE A 82 -5.13 -0.37 28.83
C ILE A 82 -3.98 -0.99 29.65
N SER A 83 -3.40 -2.13 29.23
CA SER A 83 -2.35 -2.86 29.99
C SER A 83 -0.91 -2.57 29.54
N GLY A 84 -0.75 -1.76 28.50
CA GLY A 84 0.54 -1.27 28.03
C GLY A 84 1.52 -2.35 27.54
N VAL A 85 2.79 -1.97 27.42
CA VAL A 85 3.88 -2.84 26.94
C VAL A 85 4.04 -4.08 27.83
N GLN A 86 3.88 -3.91 29.15
CA GLN A 86 3.97 -5.01 30.12
C GLN A 86 2.81 -6.01 30.01
N GLY A 87 1.62 -5.58 29.58
CA GLY A 87 0.54 -6.48 29.19
C GLY A 87 0.94 -7.35 28.02
N CYS A 88 1.27 -6.70 26.89
CA CYS A 88 1.71 -7.35 25.66
C CYS A 88 2.78 -8.44 25.91
N GLN A 89 3.88 -8.06 26.58
CA GLN A 89 5.02 -8.95 26.81
C GLN A 89 4.70 -10.16 27.70
N ARG A 90 3.68 -10.07 28.58
CA ARG A 90 3.30 -11.15 29.52
C ARG A 90 2.23 -12.09 28.99
N THR A 91 1.43 -11.68 28.01
CA THR A 91 0.28 -12.46 27.53
C THR A 91 0.44 -13.01 26.10
N ARG A 92 1.32 -12.46 25.25
CA ARG A 92 1.48 -12.91 23.84
C ARG A 92 1.85 -14.40 23.72
N ASN A 93 2.91 -14.85 24.38
CA ASN A 93 3.41 -16.24 24.41
C ASN A 93 2.38 -17.27 24.94
N LEU A 94 1.28 -16.80 25.53
CA LEU A 94 0.20 -17.60 26.10
C LEU A 94 -1.08 -17.58 25.24
N THR A 95 -1.17 -16.65 24.28
CA THR A 95 -2.41 -16.35 23.55
C THR A 95 -2.26 -16.31 22.04
N ILE A 96 -1.10 -16.00 21.45
CA ILE A 96 -0.94 -15.92 19.98
C ILE A 96 -1.24 -17.28 19.32
N THR A 97 -0.63 -18.39 19.75
CA THR A 97 -0.95 -19.71 19.17
C THR A 97 -2.44 -20.07 19.32
N PRO A 98 -3.08 -19.93 20.51
CA PRO A 98 -4.53 -20.13 20.64
C PRO A 98 -5.42 -19.17 19.81
N LEU A 99 -5.03 -17.89 19.66
CA LEU A 99 -5.73 -16.91 18.82
C LEU A 99 -5.77 -17.39 17.37
N VAL A 100 -4.68 -17.96 16.86
CA VAL A 100 -4.59 -18.49 15.49
C VAL A 100 -5.35 -19.82 15.35
N GLU A 101 -5.03 -20.81 16.20
CA GLU A 101 -5.58 -22.17 16.13
C GLU A 101 -7.09 -22.24 16.36
N LYS A 102 -7.65 -21.35 17.20
CA LYS A 102 -9.06 -21.39 17.61
C LYS A 102 -9.84 -20.11 17.34
N GLY A 103 -9.20 -18.95 17.23
CA GLY A 103 -9.85 -17.67 16.93
C GLY A 103 -9.95 -17.39 15.42
N LEU A 104 -8.80 -17.25 14.75
CA LEU A 104 -8.72 -17.00 13.30
C LEU A 104 -9.22 -18.19 12.47
N ALA A 105 -8.96 -19.41 12.93
CA ALA A 105 -9.49 -20.64 12.35
C ALA A 105 -10.95 -20.95 12.78
N ALA A 106 -11.64 -20.05 13.49
CA ALA A 106 -13.07 -20.20 13.81
C ALA A 106 -13.96 -20.18 12.54
N MET A 107 -15.23 -20.56 12.69
CA MET A 107 -16.25 -20.40 11.64
C MET A 107 -17.07 -19.10 11.77
N ARG A 108 -17.05 -18.45 12.94
CA ARG A 108 -17.82 -17.21 13.18
C ARG A 108 -16.98 -15.98 12.78
N PRO A 109 -17.50 -15.07 11.94
CA PRO A 109 -16.78 -13.85 11.55
C PRO A 109 -16.33 -13.00 12.75
N VAL A 110 -17.21 -12.80 13.75
CA VAL A 110 -16.90 -12.02 14.97
C VAL A 110 -15.74 -12.61 15.76
N SER A 111 -15.67 -13.94 15.87
CA SER A 111 -14.55 -14.63 16.54
C SER A 111 -13.23 -14.41 15.79
N LYS A 112 -13.24 -14.43 14.45
CA LYS A 112 -12.06 -14.10 13.64
C LYS A 112 -11.65 -12.64 13.79
N GLN A 113 -12.61 -11.72 13.74
CA GLN A 113 -12.37 -10.29 13.83
C GLN A 113 -11.73 -9.91 15.16
N LYS A 114 -12.31 -10.36 16.29
CA LYS A 114 -11.71 -10.15 17.62
C LYS A 114 -10.33 -10.81 17.75
N ALA A 115 -10.14 -12.00 17.17
CA ALA A 115 -8.84 -12.65 17.21
C ALA A 115 -7.76 -11.93 16.38
N LEU A 116 -8.13 -11.38 15.23
CA LEU A 116 -7.21 -10.58 14.40
C LEU A 116 -6.88 -9.25 15.08
N GLU A 117 -7.89 -8.57 15.63
CA GLU A 117 -7.69 -7.32 16.37
C GLU A 117 -6.73 -7.50 17.55
N ALA A 118 -6.85 -8.58 18.32
CA ALA A 118 -5.90 -8.90 19.39
C ALA A 118 -4.46 -9.11 18.86
N VAL A 119 -4.28 -9.81 17.74
CA VAL A 119 -2.96 -9.99 17.10
C VAL A 119 -2.37 -8.67 16.61
N LEU A 120 -3.19 -7.77 16.03
CA LEU A 120 -2.74 -6.45 15.61
C LEU A 120 -2.36 -5.57 16.83
N LEU A 121 -3.19 -5.54 17.88
CA LEU A 121 -2.91 -4.80 19.12
C LEU A 121 -1.61 -5.26 19.79
N TYR A 122 -1.29 -6.57 19.77
CA TYR A 122 -0.01 -7.06 20.28
C TYR A 122 1.22 -6.45 19.56
N ILE A 123 1.12 -6.23 18.25
CA ILE A 123 2.17 -5.58 17.45
C ILE A 123 2.23 -4.09 17.76
N GLU A 124 1.06 -3.44 17.86
CA GLU A 124 0.92 -2.00 18.13
C GLU A 124 1.56 -1.58 19.47
N LEU A 125 1.51 -2.46 20.47
CA LEU A 125 1.93 -2.18 21.86
C LEU A 125 3.41 -2.45 22.16
N ASP A 126 4.14 -3.20 21.33
CA ASP A 126 5.54 -3.58 21.58
C ASP A 126 6.35 -3.53 20.27
N LYS A 127 6.41 -4.65 19.52
CA LYS A 127 7.05 -4.76 18.20
C LYS A 127 6.57 -6.03 17.47
N PRO A 128 6.67 -6.11 16.13
CA PRO A 128 6.14 -7.25 15.37
C PRO A 128 6.93 -8.55 15.50
N ASP A 129 8.26 -8.51 15.63
CA ASP A 129 9.12 -9.70 15.46
C ASP A 129 8.70 -10.91 16.32
N PRO A 130 8.44 -10.78 17.65
CA PRO A 130 8.03 -11.90 18.48
C PRO A 130 6.70 -12.54 18.02
N ILE A 131 5.81 -11.74 17.42
CA ILE A 131 4.53 -12.22 16.90
C ILE A 131 4.77 -13.01 15.60
N ILE A 132 5.65 -12.52 14.71
CA ILE A 132 6.05 -13.24 13.49
C ILE A 132 6.78 -14.55 13.84
N GLU A 133 7.66 -14.54 14.84
CA GLU A 133 8.34 -15.73 15.37
C GLU A 133 7.35 -16.78 15.91
N GLU A 134 6.27 -16.37 16.60
CA GLU A 134 5.21 -17.29 17.05
C GLU A 134 4.30 -17.79 15.90
N LEU A 135 4.10 -17.01 14.84
CA LEU A 135 3.27 -17.39 13.68
C LEU A 135 3.98 -18.37 12.71
N ILE A 136 5.29 -18.21 12.51
CA ILE A 136 6.09 -19.00 11.55
C ILE A 136 5.95 -20.54 11.73
N PRO A 137 6.03 -21.11 12.94
CA PRO A 137 5.83 -22.56 13.14
C PRO A 137 4.43 -23.05 12.72
N ILE A 138 3.40 -22.21 12.87
CA ILE A 138 1.99 -22.57 12.62
C ILE A 138 1.72 -22.78 11.12
N LEU A 139 2.51 -22.17 10.23
CA LEU A 139 2.50 -22.45 8.78
C LEU A 139 2.85 -23.92 8.44
N SER A 140 3.36 -24.70 9.39
CA SER A 140 3.63 -26.14 9.25
C SER A 140 2.60 -27.03 9.97
N HIS A 141 1.47 -26.48 10.43
CA HIS A 141 0.47 -27.21 11.20
C HIS A 141 -0.31 -28.25 10.37
N LYS A 142 -0.69 -29.38 10.99
CA LYS A 142 -1.33 -30.53 10.31
C LYS A 142 -2.73 -30.27 9.73
N GLN A 143 -3.35 -29.14 10.04
CA GLN A 143 -4.68 -28.78 9.55
C GLN A 143 -4.58 -27.60 8.56
N PRO A 144 -4.94 -27.79 7.27
CA PRO A 144 -4.83 -26.73 6.25
C PRO A 144 -5.58 -25.45 6.60
N LYS A 145 -6.72 -25.56 7.30
CA LYS A 145 -7.54 -24.43 7.78
C LYS A 145 -6.80 -23.50 8.74
N ILE A 146 -5.86 -24.04 9.52
CA ILE A 146 -5.04 -23.25 10.45
C ILE A 146 -3.89 -22.58 9.67
N ILE A 147 -3.32 -23.25 8.66
CA ILE A 147 -2.34 -22.62 7.75
C ILE A 147 -3.00 -21.45 7.00
N THR A 148 -4.19 -21.61 6.41
CA THR A 148 -4.88 -20.50 5.73
C THR A 148 -5.21 -19.34 6.67
N ALA A 149 -5.63 -19.63 7.91
CA ALA A 149 -5.85 -18.60 8.92
C ALA A 149 -4.55 -17.86 9.30
N THR A 150 -3.42 -18.57 9.38
CA THR A 150 -2.10 -17.98 9.67
C THR A 150 -1.61 -17.10 8.51
N LEU A 151 -1.76 -17.55 7.26
CA LEU A 151 -1.41 -16.77 6.07
C LEU A 151 -2.25 -15.50 5.97
N SER A 152 -3.57 -15.61 6.16
CA SER A 152 -4.49 -14.45 6.20
C SER A 152 -4.13 -13.46 7.31
N ALA A 153 -3.66 -13.94 8.46
CA ALA A 153 -3.13 -13.09 9.53
C ALA A 153 -1.88 -12.33 9.10
N LEU A 154 -0.90 -13.03 8.50
CA LEU A 154 0.33 -12.42 8.00
C LEU A 154 0.03 -11.37 6.92
N THR A 155 -0.86 -11.65 5.97
CA THR A 155 -1.30 -10.66 4.96
C THR A 155 -1.86 -9.41 5.63
N ALA A 156 -2.74 -9.56 6.63
CA ALA A 156 -3.31 -8.43 7.37
C ALA A 156 -2.26 -7.66 8.21
N ILE A 157 -1.24 -8.34 8.73
CA ILE A 157 -0.13 -7.72 9.47
C ILE A 157 0.74 -6.86 8.52
N TYR A 158 1.13 -7.39 7.37
CA TYR A 158 1.91 -6.63 6.39
C TYR A 158 1.09 -5.50 5.75
N HIS A 159 -0.23 -5.67 5.58
CA HIS A 159 -1.12 -4.60 5.14
C HIS A 159 -1.22 -3.45 6.15
N ALA A 160 -1.41 -3.77 7.44
CA ALA A 160 -1.58 -2.77 8.48
C ALA A 160 -0.26 -2.03 8.83
N TYR A 161 0.84 -2.75 8.97
CA TYR A 161 2.11 -2.21 9.50
C TYR A 161 3.20 -2.00 8.44
N GLY A 162 3.08 -2.61 7.27
CA GLY A 162 4.03 -2.47 6.17
C GLY A 162 5.36 -3.20 6.34
N CYS A 163 6.03 -3.42 5.21
CA CYS A 163 7.33 -4.11 5.16
C CYS A 163 8.52 -3.25 5.67
N LYS A 164 8.28 -1.99 6.04
CA LYS A 164 9.24 -1.13 6.77
C LYS A 164 9.31 -1.52 8.25
N THR A 165 8.15 -1.75 8.87
CA THR A 165 7.98 -2.02 10.30
C THR A 165 8.09 -3.50 10.62
N VAL A 166 7.60 -4.37 9.73
CA VAL A 166 7.63 -5.84 9.88
C VAL A 166 8.66 -6.41 8.90
N GLU A 167 9.69 -7.12 9.38
CA GLU A 167 10.68 -7.71 8.47
C GLU A 167 10.01 -8.78 7.56
N PRO A 168 10.14 -8.69 6.22
CA PRO A 168 9.54 -9.67 5.33
C PRO A 168 10.44 -10.90 5.09
N LYS A 169 11.78 -10.79 5.27
CA LYS A 169 12.73 -11.87 4.95
C LYS A 169 12.39 -13.24 5.59
N PRO A 170 11.98 -13.32 6.88
CA PRO A 170 11.64 -14.61 7.51
C PRO A 170 10.43 -15.30 6.88
N VAL A 171 9.44 -14.52 6.43
CA VAL A 171 8.19 -15.04 5.85
C VAL A 171 8.35 -15.33 4.35
N LEU A 172 9.07 -14.47 3.60
CA LEU A 172 9.38 -14.69 2.18
C LEU A 172 10.10 -16.03 1.95
N LYS A 173 11.09 -16.36 2.80
CA LYS A 173 11.82 -17.65 2.75
C LYS A 173 10.94 -18.89 2.97
N LEU A 174 9.72 -18.73 3.50
CA LEU A 174 8.77 -19.83 3.73
C LEU A 174 7.75 -19.98 2.59
N LEU A 175 7.59 -18.97 1.72
CA LEU A 175 6.62 -19.01 0.63
C LEU A 175 6.75 -20.27 -0.25
N PRO A 176 7.94 -20.72 -0.71
CA PRO A 176 8.05 -21.92 -1.56
C PRO A 176 7.47 -23.19 -0.90
N LYS A 177 7.64 -23.34 0.42
CA LYS A 177 7.08 -24.46 1.20
C LYS A 177 5.54 -24.43 1.19
N VAL A 178 4.95 -23.24 1.33
CA VAL A 178 3.49 -23.04 1.33
C VAL A 178 2.92 -23.20 -0.08
N PHE A 179 3.61 -22.67 -1.10
CA PHE A 179 3.28 -22.89 -2.52
C PHE A 179 3.36 -24.36 -2.95
N GLY A 180 4.15 -25.18 -2.26
CA GLY A 180 4.21 -26.64 -2.42
C GLY A 180 3.06 -27.41 -1.76
N HIS A 181 2.20 -26.77 -0.96
CA HIS A 181 1.19 -27.45 -0.16
C HIS A 181 0.04 -28.04 -1.01
N ALA A 182 -0.48 -29.21 -0.61
CA ALA A 182 -1.50 -29.93 -1.39
C ALA A 182 -2.83 -29.15 -1.49
N ASP A 183 -3.32 -28.63 -0.36
CA ASP A 183 -4.58 -27.89 -0.26
C ASP A 183 -4.59 -26.63 -1.15
N LYS A 184 -5.66 -26.46 -1.95
CA LYS A 184 -5.82 -25.35 -2.89
C LYS A 184 -5.93 -23.99 -2.17
N ASN A 185 -6.59 -23.93 -1.03
CA ASN A 185 -6.85 -22.69 -0.30
C ASN A 185 -5.56 -22.19 0.37
N VAL A 186 -4.72 -23.09 0.88
CA VAL A 186 -3.38 -22.73 1.40
C VAL A 186 -2.54 -22.07 0.30
N ARG A 187 -2.56 -22.61 -0.93
CA ARG A 187 -1.86 -22.00 -2.07
C ARG A 187 -2.50 -20.67 -2.53
N ALA A 188 -3.81 -20.52 -2.41
CA ALA A 188 -4.49 -19.26 -2.73
C ALA A 188 -4.16 -18.15 -1.72
N GLU A 189 -4.13 -18.44 -0.41
CA GLU A 189 -3.72 -17.46 0.60
C GLU A 189 -2.21 -17.13 0.50
N ALA A 190 -1.38 -18.07 0.04
CA ALA A 190 0.01 -17.79 -0.31
C ALA A 190 0.12 -16.82 -1.49
N GLN A 191 -0.76 -16.92 -2.50
CA GLN A 191 -0.84 -15.92 -3.58
C GLN A 191 -1.26 -14.55 -3.02
N ASN A 192 -2.28 -14.48 -2.16
CA ASN A 192 -2.72 -13.23 -1.52
C ASN A 192 -1.58 -12.54 -0.75
N LEU A 193 -0.86 -13.29 0.10
CA LEU A 193 0.29 -12.80 0.86
C LEU A 193 1.44 -12.33 -0.06
N THR A 194 1.68 -13.05 -1.16
CA THR A 194 2.72 -12.70 -2.14
C THR A 194 2.36 -11.45 -2.95
N VAL A 195 1.08 -11.26 -3.26
CA VAL A 195 0.57 -10.04 -3.92
C VAL A 195 0.69 -8.83 -2.99
N GLU A 196 0.41 -8.99 -1.69
CA GLU A 196 0.62 -7.92 -0.72
C GLU A 196 2.11 -7.58 -0.60
N PHE A 197 3.01 -8.56 -0.48
CA PHE A 197 4.46 -8.29 -0.54
C PHE A 197 4.87 -7.56 -1.84
N TYR A 198 4.28 -7.89 -2.99
CA TYR A 198 4.55 -7.15 -4.23
C TYR A 198 4.02 -5.70 -4.19
N ARG A 199 2.92 -5.39 -3.50
CA ARG A 199 2.49 -3.99 -3.31
C ARG A 199 3.54 -3.17 -2.57
N TRP A 200 4.13 -3.74 -1.51
CA TRP A 200 5.16 -3.09 -0.68
C TRP A 200 6.57 -3.08 -1.30
N LEU A 201 6.94 -4.12 -2.05
CA LEU A 201 8.33 -4.39 -2.45
C LEU A 201 8.54 -4.43 -3.97
N LYS A 202 7.45 -4.49 -4.76
CA LYS A 202 7.44 -4.71 -6.22
C LYS A 202 8.41 -5.84 -6.59
N ASP A 203 9.32 -5.64 -7.55
CA ASP A 203 10.26 -6.69 -7.98
C ASP A 203 11.36 -7.04 -6.97
N ALA A 204 11.64 -6.19 -5.96
CA ALA A 204 12.75 -6.39 -5.03
C ALA A 204 12.62 -7.66 -4.17
N MET A 205 11.40 -8.20 -4.01
CA MET A 205 11.19 -9.47 -3.31
C MET A 205 11.55 -10.71 -4.16
N LYS A 206 11.51 -10.62 -5.50
CA LYS A 206 11.66 -11.79 -6.38
C LYS A 206 12.97 -12.57 -6.14
N PRO A 207 14.15 -11.92 -6.01
CA PRO A 207 15.41 -12.62 -5.72
C PRO A 207 15.44 -13.49 -4.45
N LEU A 208 14.49 -13.30 -3.52
CA LEU A 208 14.49 -13.98 -2.21
C LEU A 208 13.77 -15.33 -2.17
N PHE A 209 12.96 -15.66 -3.20
CA PHE A 209 12.19 -16.93 -3.25
C PHE A 209 11.67 -17.35 -4.65
N TRP A 210 11.75 -16.48 -5.67
CA TRP A 210 11.06 -16.69 -6.96
C TRP A 210 11.56 -17.91 -7.72
N ASN A 211 12.88 -18.17 -7.67
CA ASN A 211 13.53 -19.29 -8.36
C ASN A 211 13.16 -20.66 -7.77
N ASP A 212 12.66 -20.70 -6.53
CA ASP A 212 12.16 -21.93 -5.87
C ASP A 212 10.70 -22.25 -6.23
N LEU A 213 10.01 -21.35 -6.95
CA LEU A 213 8.66 -21.56 -7.45
C LEU A 213 8.67 -22.21 -8.84
N LYS A 214 7.63 -23.01 -9.12
CA LYS A 214 7.47 -23.63 -10.46
C LYS A 214 7.14 -22.55 -11.49
N PRO A 215 7.57 -22.65 -12.77
CA PRO A 215 7.30 -21.64 -13.80
C PRO A 215 5.80 -21.28 -13.98
N VAL A 216 4.90 -22.24 -13.76
CA VAL A 216 3.43 -21.99 -13.78
C VAL A 216 3.01 -21.07 -12.63
N GLN A 217 3.59 -21.23 -11.44
CA GLN A 217 3.31 -20.41 -10.27
C GLN A 217 3.89 -19.00 -10.42
N GLN A 218 5.07 -18.87 -11.04
CA GLN A 218 5.65 -17.58 -11.44
C GLN A 218 4.71 -16.84 -12.42
N ALA A 219 4.24 -17.52 -13.47
CA ALA A 219 3.33 -16.93 -14.45
C ALA A 219 1.95 -16.54 -13.87
N ASP A 220 1.39 -17.38 -12.97
CA ASP A 220 0.16 -17.06 -12.24
C ASP A 220 0.33 -15.84 -11.31
N LEU A 221 1.51 -15.69 -10.67
CA LEU A 221 1.83 -14.55 -9.81
C LEU A 221 2.06 -13.27 -10.61
N GLU A 222 2.79 -13.31 -11.71
CA GLU A 222 3.04 -12.13 -12.56
C GLU A 222 1.70 -11.53 -13.07
N LYS A 223 0.75 -12.40 -13.44
CA LYS A 223 -0.62 -12.02 -13.82
C LYS A 223 -1.48 -11.46 -12.68
N LEU A 224 -1.07 -11.65 -11.42
CA LEU A 224 -1.66 -10.98 -10.26
C LEU A 224 -0.93 -9.65 -9.99
N PHE A 225 0.40 -9.62 -10.14
CA PHE A 225 1.23 -8.44 -10.00
C PHE A 225 0.86 -7.33 -11.01
N ASP A 226 0.56 -7.67 -12.26
CA ASP A 226 0.06 -6.73 -13.28
C ASP A 226 -1.16 -5.91 -12.82
N LYS A 227 -1.98 -6.45 -11.91
CA LYS A 227 -3.17 -5.77 -11.38
C LYS A 227 -2.90 -4.77 -10.25
N VAL A 228 -1.70 -4.83 -9.68
CA VAL A 228 -1.26 -4.02 -8.52
C VAL A 228 0.13 -3.38 -8.74
N ARG A 229 0.68 -3.49 -9.95
CA ARG A 229 1.94 -2.84 -10.35
C ARG A 229 1.76 -1.34 -10.39
N ASP A 230 0.66 -0.89 -10.98
CA ASP A 230 0.35 0.52 -11.22
C ASP A 230 -0.45 1.13 -10.04
N ASP A 231 -0.73 0.35 -8.99
CA ASP A 231 -1.18 0.86 -7.69
C ASP A 231 -0.09 1.75 -7.04
N PRO A 232 -0.46 2.88 -6.42
CA PRO A 232 0.48 3.72 -5.67
C PRO A 232 1.12 2.94 -4.51
N PRO A 233 2.33 3.33 -4.06
CA PRO A 233 2.98 2.70 -2.91
C PRO A 233 2.05 2.66 -1.69
N PRO A 234 1.85 1.49 -1.05
CA PRO A 234 0.99 1.37 0.11
C PRO A 234 1.55 2.18 1.29
N LYS A 235 0.65 2.86 2.01
CA LYS A 235 0.95 3.60 3.24
C LYS A 235 0.63 2.72 4.44
N GLN A 236 1.28 2.96 5.58
CA GLN A 236 1.05 2.20 6.81
C GLN A 236 -0.32 2.57 7.40
N GLU A 237 -1.29 1.64 7.42
CA GLU A 237 -2.65 1.91 7.92
C GLU A 237 -2.74 1.97 9.45
N ARG A 238 -1.81 1.31 10.17
CA ARG A 238 -1.69 1.37 11.63
C ARG A 238 -0.26 1.70 12.05
N LEU A 239 -0.08 2.83 12.70
CA LEU A 239 1.17 3.17 13.39
C LEU A 239 1.28 2.41 14.71
N LEU A 240 2.49 1.98 15.10
CA LEU A 240 2.75 1.46 16.45
C LEU A 240 2.52 2.57 17.48
N ARG A 241 2.17 2.20 18.72
CA ARG A 241 1.93 3.18 19.80
C ARG A 241 3.19 3.98 20.17
N SER A 242 4.38 3.46 19.85
CA SER A 242 5.67 4.16 19.89
C SER A 242 5.90 5.15 18.74
N GLN A 243 5.29 4.91 17.57
CA GLN A 243 5.26 5.84 16.43
C GLN A 243 4.21 6.93 16.68
N GLN A 244 2.99 6.56 17.11
CA GLN A 244 1.92 7.48 17.54
C GLN A 244 2.43 8.48 18.59
N ALA A 245 3.10 8.00 19.65
CA ALA A 245 3.67 8.87 20.69
C ALA A 245 4.81 9.77 20.19
N ALA A 246 5.46 9.45 19.07
CA ALA A 246 6.47 10.31 18.43
C ALA A 246 5.83 11.40 17.55
N GLU A 247 4.65 11.14 16.97
CA GLU A 247 3.83 12.15 16.30
C GLU A 247 3.15 13.10 17.31
N GLU A 248 2.56 12.57 18.38
CA GLU A 248 1.94 13.38 19.45
C GLU A 248 2.95 14.26 20.20
N ALA A 249 4.23 13.87 20.20
CA ALA A 249 5.33 14.70 20.72
C ALA A 249 5.69 15.90 19.82
N MET A 250 5.12 16.02 18.61
CA MET A 250 5.31 17.18 17.74
C MET A 250 4.29 18.29 18.10
N PRO A 251 4.75 19.52 18.42
CA PRO A 251 3.85 20.59 18.86
C PRO A 251 2.94 21.08 17.73
N THR A 252 1.63 21.02 17.96
CA THR A 252 0.58 21.40 17.00
C THR A 252 0.48 22.91 16.79
N SER A 253 1.23 23.43 15.80
CA SER A 253 0.93 24.71 15.17
C SER A 253 -0.02 24.47 13.98
N GLY A 254 -1.33 24.49 14.24
CA GLY A 254 -2.34 24.10 13.25
C GLY A 254 -2.52 25.08 12.10
N GLY A 255 -3.01 24.62 10.95
CA GLY A 255 -3.53 25.54 9.94
C GLY A 255 -3.50 25.18 8.44
N ASP A 256 -3.25 23.95 8.01
CA ASP A 256 -3.95 23.40 6.82
C ASP A 256 -3.89 21.85 6.76
N ALA A 257 -4.81 21.23 6.01
CA ALA A 257 -5.01 19.79 5.92
C ALA A 257 -4.33 19.15 4.70
N GLY A 258 -3.00 19.27 4.61
CA GLY A 258 -2.17 18.48 3.68
C GLY A 258 -1.60 17.24 4.37
N GLY A 259 -2.10 16.04 4.02
CA GLY A 259 -1.74 14.80 4.72
C GLY A 259 -0.27 14.40 4.57
N MET A 260 0.31 13.77 5.59
CA MET A 260 1.69 13.28 5.55
C MET A 260 1.94 12.34 4.34
N GLU A 261 2.82 12.78 3.46
CA GLU A 261 3.65 11.87 2.67
C GLU A 261 4.84 11.45 3.55
N GLU A 262 4.67 10.28 4.19
CA GLU A 262 5.76 9.55 4.83
C GLU A 262 6.92 9.39 3.84
N GLU A 263 8.15 9.45 4.37
CA GLU A 263 9.36 9.40 3.55
C GLU A 263 9.42 8.11 2.72
N GLU A 264 9.72 8.25 1.43
CA GLU A 264 9.89 7.12 0.50
C GLU A 264 11.27 6.45 0.69
N ALA A 265 11.54 6.07 1.94
CA ALA A 265 12.65 5.19 2.31
C ALA A 265 12.40 3.80 1.70
N GLU A 266 12.87 3.66 0.45
CA GLU A 266 13.04 2.42 -0.29
C GLU A 266 13.63 1.34 0.62
N ILE A 267 12.86 0.28 0.88
CA ILE A 267 13.26 -0.76 1.84
C ILE A 267 14.40 -1.57 1.21
N ASP A 268 15.61 -1.41 1.73
CA ASP A 268 16.81 -2.08 1.24
C ASP A 268 16.81 -3.58 1.60
N LEU A 269 16.03 -4.32 0.83
CA LEU A 269 15.88 -5.77 0.86
C LEU A 269 16.80 -6.46 -0.15
N GLU A 270 17.95 -5.85 -0.49
CA GLU A 270 18.97 -6.54 -1.26
C GLU A 270 19.30 -7.91 -0.62
N PRO A 271 19.43 -8.97 -1.43
CA PRO A 271 19.86 -10.26 -0.93
C PRO A 271 21.20 -10.17 -0.21
N GLU A 272 21.30 -10.89 0.90
CA GLU A 272 22.58 -11.19 1.55
C GLU A 272 23.35 -12.17 0.67
N TYR A 273 23.87 -11.68 -0.46
CA TYR A 273 24.83 -12.42 -1.27
C TYR A 273 26.04 -12.74 -0.41
N GLU A 274 26.55 -13.97 -0.52
CA GLU A 274 27.85 -14.33 0.05
C GLU A 274 28.91 -13.43 -0.59
N SER A 275 29.72 -12.75 0.22
CA SER A 275 30.76 -11.85 -0.29
C SER A 275 31.92 -12.66 -0.86
N VAL A 276 32.37 -12.30 -2.05
CA VAL A 276 33.36 -13.08 -2.80
C VAL A 276 34.73 -12.43 -2.72
N ASN A 277 35.72 -13.17 -2.20
CA ASN A 277 37.12 -12.79 -2.32
C ASN A 277 37.58 -12.98 -3.77
N VAL A 278 37.80 -11.86 -4.47
CA VAL A 278 38.20 -11.85 -5.89
C VAL A 278 39.71 -11.93 -6.09
N PHE A 279 40.54 -11.61 -5.09
CA PHE A 279 42.00 -11.56 -5.25
C PHE A 279 42.64 -12.87 -5.73
N PRO A 280 42.20 -14.08 -5.32
CA PRO A 280 42.71 -15.35 -5.87
C PRO A 280 42.42 -15.56 -7.36
N LYS A 281 41.50 -14.80 -7.96
CA LYS A 281 41.10 -14.89 -9.37
C LYS A 281 41.80 -13.86 -10.27
N ILE A 282 42.48 -12.87 -9.69
CA ILE A 282 43.15 -11.81 -10.44
C ILE A 282 44.51 -12.31 -10.95
N PRO A 283 44.86 -12.14 -12.24
CA PRO A 283 46.16 -12.56 -12.78
C PRO A 283 47.33 -11.89 -12.04
N LYS A 284 48.39 -12.64 -11.72
CA LYS A 284 49.55 -12.12 -10.98
C LYS A 284 50.39 -11.15 -11.80
N ASP A 285 50.37 -11.32 -13.12
CA ASP A 285 50.98 -10.54 -14.18
C ASP A 285 50.11 -9.37 -14.68
N PHE A 286 48.96 -9.13 -14.05
CA PHE A 286 47.99 -8.09 -14.43
C PHE A 286 48.63 -6.69 -14.58
N GLN A 287 49.51 -6.30 -13.66
CA GLN A 287 50.20 -5.00 -13.71
C GLN A 287 51.23 -4.92 -14.84
N ASP A 288 51.97 -6.01 -15.09
CA ASP A 288 52.98 -6.08 -16.16
C ASP A 288 52.33 -6.05 -17.54
N ARG A 289 51.21 -6.78 -17.71
CA ARG A 289 50.40 -6.74 -18.95
C ARG A 289 49.76 -5.38 -19.17
N LEU A 290 49.34 -4.68 -18.12
CA LEU A 290 48.87 -3.29 -18.21
C LEU A 290 49.99 -2.27 -18.47
N ALA A 291 51.25 -2.59 -18.19
CA ALA A 291 52.41 -1.81 -18.62
C ALA A 291 52.84 -2.09 -20.07
N SER A 292 52.32 -3.13 -20.73
CA SER A 292 52.65 -3.46 -22.12
C SER A 292 52.30 -2.33 -23.08
N THR A 293 53.21 -2.03 -24.02
CA THR A 293 52.99 -1.06 -25.10
C THR A 293 51.87 -1.51 -26.05
N LYS A 294 51.66 -2.82 -26.20
CA LYS A 294 50.59 -3.40 -27.02
C LYS A 294 49.24 -3.24 -26.31
N TRP A 295 48.30 -2.55 -26.96
CA TRP A 295 46.96 -2.32 -26.39
C TRP A 295 46.12 -3.60 -26.23
N LYS A 296 46.44 -4.67 -26.97
CA LYS A 296 45.75 -5.97 -26.86
C LYS A 296 46.02 -6.61 -25.50
N ASP A 297 47.31 -6.78 -25.16
CA ASP A 297 47.78 -7.30 -23.88
C ASP A 297 47.12 -6.56 -22.70
N ARG A 298 47.01 -5.22 -22.82
CA ARG A 298 46.33 -4.35 -21.84
C ARG A 298 44.82 -4.60 -21.76
N LYS A 299 44.14 -4.74 -22.90
CA LYS A 299 42.69 -5.04 -22.94
C LYS A 299 42.40 -6.42 -22.37
N GLU A 300 43.17 -7.43 -22.76
CA GLU A 300 42.99 -8.82 -22.33
C GLU A 300 43.19 -8.95 -20.80
N ALA A 301 44.15 -8.24 -20.21
CA ALA A 301 44.31 -8.17 -18.76
C ALA A 301 43.11 -7.50 -18.06
N LEU A 302 42.46 -6.50 -18.68
CA LEU A 302 41.22 -5.91 -18.17
C LEU A 302 40.01 -6.82 -18.38
N ASP A 303 39.94 -7.58 -19.48
CA ASP A 303 38.87 -8.56 -19.72
C ASP A 303 38.91 -9.67 -18.65
N GLU A 304 40.11 -10.17 -18.34
CA GLU A 304 40.34 -11.15 -17.27
C GLU A 304 40.00 -10.58 -15.88
N LEU A 305 40.39 -9.32 -15.59
CA LEU A 305 39.94 -8.63 -14.38
C LEU A 305 38.41 -8.52 -14.34
N GLN A 306 37.77 -8.11 -15.45
CA GLN A 306 36.31 -7.94 -15.53
C GLN A 306 35.57 -9.23 -15.19
N VAL A 307 36.09 -10.39 -15.65
CA VAL A 307 35.56 -11.71 -15.29
C VAL A 307 35.81 -12.04 -13.81
N ALA A 308 36.99 -11.73 -13.27
CA ALA A 308 37.34 -12.01 -11.87
C ALA A 308 36.49 -11.23 -10.84
N ILE A 309 36.07 -10.00 -11.18
CA ILE A 309 35.33 -9.09 -10.28
C ILE A 309 33.80 -9.10 -10.48
N ASN A 310 33.26 -9.88 -11.41
CA ASN A 310 31.82 -9.86 -11.72
C ASN A 310 30.99 -10.63 -10.67
N HIS A 311 30.82 -10.04 -9.48
CA HIS A 311 30.09 -10.61 -8.35
C HIS A 311 29.16 -9.57 -7.67
N PRO A 312 27.93 -9.93 -7.25
CA PRO A 312 26.97 -9.00 -6.64
C PRO A 312 27.39 -8.40 -5.28
N LYS A 313 28.38 -9.00 -4.62
CA LYS A 313 29.01 -8.53 -3.39
C LYS A 313 30.47 -9.03 -3.36
N ILE A 314 31.41 -8.14 -3.12
CA ILE A 314 32.86 -8.41 -3.15
C ILE A 314 33.41 -8.16 -1.75
N ASP A 315 34.34 -9.00 -1.28
CA ASP A 315 35.04 -8.76 0.00
C ASP A 315 35.88 -7.48 -0.03
N GLU A 316 35.99 -6.80 1.10
CA GLU A 316 36.91 -5.67 1.23
C GLU A 316 38.38 -6.11 1.11
N GLY A 317 39.20 -5.26 0.48
CA GLY A 317 40.62 -5.55 0.31
C GLY A 317 41.40 -4.41 -0.35
N PRO A 318 42.70 -4.63 -0.63
CA PRO A 318 43.62 -3.64 -1.19
C PRO A 318 43.40 -3.42 -2.71
N PHE A 319 42.25 -2.86 -3.08
CA PHE A 319 41.97 -2.48 -4.47
C PHE A 319 42.69 -1.19 -4.90
N ASP A 320 43.36 -0.50 -3.97
CA ASP A 320 44.07 0.75 -4.18
C ASP A 320 44.92 0.82 -5.46
N ASP A 321 45.74 -0.20 -5.76
CA ASP A 321 46.56 -0.23 -6.97
C ASP A 321 45.79 -0.64 -8.23
N ILE A 322 44.71 -1.41 -8.08
CA ILE A 322 43.80 -1.74 -9.19
C ILE A 322 43.08 -0.45 -9.63
N ILE A 323 42.51 0.31 -8.69
CA ILE A 323 41.87 1.60 -8.97
C ILE A 323 42.87 2.60 -9.56
N ARG A 324 44.08 2.73 -8.99
CA ARG A 324 45.14 3.58 -9.56
C ARG A 324 45.51 3.20 -10.99
N THR A 325 45.37 1.93 -11.37
CA THR A 325 45.71 1.47 -12.73
C THR A 325 44.53 1.64 -13.69
N LEU A 326 43.30 1.37 -13.25
CA LEU A 326 42.07 1.72 -13.99
C LEU A 326 42.02 3.24 -14.29
N ALA A 327 42.40 4.08 -13.33
CA ALA A 327 42.51 5.53 -13.49
C ALA A 327 43.54 5.94 -14.58
N LYS A 328 44.64 5.20 -14.73
CA LYS A 328 45.59 5.37 -15.86
C LYS A 328 44.96 4.90 -17.17
N CYS A 329 44.26 3.77 -17.18
CA CYS A 329 43.58 3.22 -18.35
C CYS A 329 42.48 4.13 -18.92
N MET A 330 41.83 4.96 -18.10
CA MET A 330 40.93 6.03 -18.60
C MET A 330 41.64 7.03 -19.52
N LYS A 331 42.96 7.19 -19.38
CA LYS A 331 43.79 8.10 -20.19
C LYS A 331 44.49 7.38 -21.37
N ASP A 332 44.19 6.10 -21.63
CA ASP A 332 44.78 5.31 -22.72
C ASP A 332 44.43 5.87 -24.11
N ALA A 333 45.34 5.70 -25.07
CA ALA A 333 45.12 6.08 -26.47
C ALA A 333 44.11 5.14 -27.18
N ASN A 334 44.02 3.87 -26.79
CA ASN A 334 43.08 2.92 -27.38
C ASN A 334 41.75 2.90 -26.62
N ILE A 335 40.67 3.22 -27.35
CA ILE A 335 39.33 3.35 -26.77
C ILE A 335 38.75 2.04 -26.21
N ALA A 336 39.19 0.87 -26.70
CA ALA A 336 38.72 -0.41 -26.17
C ALA A 336 39.26 -0.68 -24.75
N VAL A 337 40.48 -0.24 -24.45
CA VAL A 337 41.08 -0.34 -23.10
C VAL A 337 40.29 0.57 -22.14
N VAL A 338 39.92 1.78 -22.57
CA VAL A 338 39.08 2.72 -21.82
C VAL A 338 37.72 2.11 -21.49
N THR A 339 37.02 1.52 -22.48
CA THR A 339 35.69 0.91 -22.25
C THR A 339 35.74 -0.24 -21.26
N VAL A 340 36.67 -1.18 -21.38
CA VAL A 340 36.77 -2.31 -20.42
C VAL A 340 37.19 -1.80 -19.03
N SER A 341 38.05 -0.78 -18.97
CA SER A 341 38.39 -0.12 -17.70
C SER A 341 37.17 0.49 -17.01
N ALA A 342 36.26 1.14 -17.76
CA ALA A 342 35.02 1.68 -17.22
C ALA A 342 34.09 0.58 -16.69
N ASN A 343 33.91 -0.51 -17.47
CA ASN A 343 33.14 -1.67 -17.02
C ASN A 343 33.71 -2.28 -15.72
N CYS A 344 35.04 -2.29 -15.54
CA CYS A 344 35.67 -2.76 -14.31
C CYS A 344 35.38 -1.83 -13.11
N VAL A 345 35.37 -0.51 -13.32
CA VAL A 345 35.00 0.46 -12.28
C VAL A 345 33.52 0.32 -11.90
N GLU A 346 32.63 0.10 -12.86
CA GLU A 346 31.21 -0.15 -12.62
C GLU A 346 30.98 -1.41 -11.75
N LEU A 347 31.63 -2.53 -12.09
CA LEU A 347 31.52 -3.77 -11.32
C LEU A 347 32.11 -3.64 -9.91
N LEU A 348 33.26 -2.97 -9.75
CA LEU A 348 33.82 -2.71 -8.41
C LEU A 348 32.94 -1.78 -7.58
N GLY A 349 32.35 -0.75 -8.19
CA GLY A 349 31.42 0.17 -7.51
C GLY A 349 30.16 -0.54 -7.00
N LYS A 350 29.55 -1.39 -7.85
CA LYS A 350 28.37 -2.20 -7.48
C LYS A 350 28.70 -3.31 -6.48
N GLY A 351 29.84 -3.98 -6.64
CA GLY A 351 30.24 -5.11 -5.79
C GLY A 351 30.77 -4.72 -4.41
N LEU A 352 31.51 -3.61 -4.29
CA LEU A 352 32.02 -3.08 -3.01
C LEU A 352 31.08 -2.08 -2.33
N ARG A 353 30.07 -1.56 -3.06
CA ARG A 353 29.03 -0.66 -2.53
C ARG A 353 29.65 0.53 -1.79
N LYS A 354 29.21 0.84 -0.57
CA LYS A 354 29.75 1.98 0.23
C LYS A 354 31.26 1.89 0.50
N SER A 355 31.84 0.69 0.54
CA SER A 355 33.29 0.51 0.75
C SER A 355 34.13 0.93 -0.48
N PHE A 356 33.48 1.22 -1.62
CA PHE A 356 34.12 1.87 -2.76
C PHE A 356 34.37 3.38 -2.54
N ALA A 357 33.64 4.06 -1.65
CA ALA A 357 33.63 5.52 -1.52
C ALA A 357 35.04 6.15 -1.43
N LYS A 358 35.95 5.53 -0.66
CA LYS A 358 37.36 5.94 -0.51
C LYS A 358 38.14 6.05 -1.83
N TYR A 359 37.70 5.38 -2.89
CA TYR A 359 38.33 5.35 -4.20
C TYR A 359 37.82 6.43 -5.16
N ARG A 360 36.66 7.06 -4.86
CA ARG A 360 35.98 8.07 -5.69
C ARG A 360 36.94 9.13 -6.26
N SER A 361 37.72 9.77 -5.40
CA SER A 361 38.66 10.85 -5.75
C SER A 361 39.82 10.42 -6.65
N THR A 362 40.13 9.12 -6.74
CA THR A 362 41.19 8.59 -7.62
C THR A 362 40.68 8.32 -9.03
N ILE A 363 39.40 7.98 -9.18
CA ILE A 363 38.83 7.46 -10.44
C ILE A 363 37.86 8.41 -11.15
N MET A 364 37.15 9.27 -10.40
CA MET A 364 36.10 10.13 -10.96
C MET A 364 36.64 11.16 -11.95
N SER A 365 37.64 11.97 -11.56
CA SER A 365 38.26 12.98 -12.45
C SER A 365 38.78 12.38 -13.78
N PRO A 366 39.54 11.27 -13.79
CA PRO A 366 39.92 10.57 -15.03
C PRO A 366 38.74 10.12 -15.91
N MET A 367 37.61 9.71 -15.33
CA MET A 367 36.40 9.36 -16.07
C MET A 367 35.71 10.61 -16.65
N MET A 368 35.56 11.67 -15.85
CA MET A 368 34.96 12.94 -16.26
C MET A 368 35.78 13.62 -17.36
N GLU A 369 37.12 13.63 -17.29
CA GLU A 369 38.00 14.04 -18.39
C GLU A 369 37.75 13.21 -19.67
N ARG A 370 37.39 11.93 -19.53
CA ARG A 370 37.20 11.00 -20.66
C ARG A 370 35.81 11.04 -21.28
N LEU A 371 34.85 11.74 -20.67
CA LEU A 371 33.57 12.10 -21.30
C LEU A 371 33.69 12.95 -22.59
N LYS A 372 34.91 13.36 -22.98
CA LYS A 372 35.23 13.96 -24.28
C LYS A 372 34.91 13.08 -25.49
N GLU A 373 34.71 11.78 -25.27
CA GLU A 373 34.44 10.77 -26.30
C GLU A 373 32.99 10.85 -26.81
N LYS A 374 32.82 10.78 -28.14
CA LYS A 374 31.52 10.94 -28.83
C LYS A 374 30.82 9.64 -29.22
N LYS A 375 31.48 8.49 -29.05
CA LYS A 375 30.90 7.18 -29.41
C LYS A 375 29.99 6.73 -28.27
N ALA A 376 28.68 6.69 -28.50
CA ALA A 376 27.65 6.42 -27.49
C ALA A 376 28.01 5.28 -26.52
N ALA A 377 28.31 4.08 -27.01
CA ALA A 377 28.68 2.91 -26.18
C ALA A 377 29.95 3.09 -25.29
N VAL A 378 30.77 4.13 -25.52
CA VAL A 378 31.90 4.49 -24.65
C VAL A 378 31.43 5.51 -23.60
N THR A 379 30.68 6.53 -24.03
CA THR A 379 30.07 7.54 -23.15
C THR A 379 29.11 6.91 -22.15
N GLU A 380 28.40 5.86 -22.57
CA GLU A 380 27.51 4.99 -21.80
C GLU A 380 28.28 4.19 -20.75
N ALA A 381 29.32 3.43 -21.13
CA ALA A 381 30.16 2.70 -20.17
C ALA A 381 30.81 3.61 -19.12
N ILE A 382 31.30 4.80 -19.52
CA ILE A 382 31.85 5.78 -18.57
C ILE A 382 30.73 6.37 -17.69
N SER A 383 29.52 6.56 -18.21
CA SER A 383 28.36 7.01 -17.43
C SER A 383 27.92 5.98 -16.40
N SER A 384 27.77 4.71 -16.78
CA SER A 384 27.41 3.62 -15.87
C SER A 384 28.45 3.42 -14.76
N ALA A 385 29.73 3.59 -15.07
CA ALA A 385 30.81 3.61 -14.09
C ALA A 385 30.71 4.82 -13.13
N LEU A 386 30.49 6.04 -13.64
CA LEU A 386 30.29 7.24 -12.82
C LEU A 386 29.06 7.11 -11.90
N ASP A 387 27.96 6.56 -12.41
CA ASP A 387 26.72 6.35 -11.66
C ASP A 387 26.92 5.30 -10.54
N ALA A 388 27.69 4.23 -10.80
CA ALA A 388 28.08 3.27 -9.76
C ALA A 388 28.96 3.90 -8.66
N VAL A 389 29.88 4.81 -9.03
CA VAL A 389 30.65 5.59 -8.06
C VAL A 389 29.76 6.54 -7.25
N PHE A 390 28.76 7.17 -7.88
CA PHE A 390 27.78 8.01 -7.17
C PHE A 390 26.98 7.21 -6.14
N LEU A 391 26.48 6.03 -6.50
CA LEU A 391 25.75 5.14 -5.56
C LEU A 391 26.61 4.72 -4.36
N SER A 392 27.94 4.60 -4.52
CA SER A 392 28.85 4.36 -3.40
C SER A 392 29.03 5.57 -2.45
N THR A 393 28.75 6.79 -2.92
CA THR A 393 29.01 8.06 -2.20
C THR A 393 27.70 8.82 -1.93
N ASN A 394 27.68 10.15 -2.12
CA ASN A 394 26.55 11.06 -2.01
C ASN A 394 26.81 12.34 -2.84
N LEU A 395 25.80 13.22 -2.95
CA LEU A 395 25.90 14.46 -3.72
C LEU A 395 26.97 15.43 -3.20
N SER A 396 27.07 15.63 -1.89
CA SER A 396 28.01 16.59 -1.29
C SER A 396 29.46 16.26 -1.58
N GLU A 397 29.83 14.98 -1.55
CA GLU A 397 31.19 14.50 -1.89
C GLU A 397 31.52 14.64 -3.39
N CYS A 398 30.51 14.70 -4.25
CA CYS A 398 30.70 14.75 -5.71
C CYS A 398 30.53 16.15 -6.33
N LEU A 399 29.80 17.05 -5.67
CA LEU A 399 29.28 18.26 -6.31
C LEU A 399 30.36 19.24 -6.78
N GLU A 400 31.36 19.54 -5.95
CA GLU A 400 32.38 20.55 -6.28
C GLU A 400 33.11 20.21 -7.59
N GLU A 401 33.56 18.96 -7.73
CA GLU A 401 34.24 18.45 -8.92
C GLU A 401 33.33 18.45 -10.16
N ILE A 402 32.06 18.06 -10.01
CA ILE A 402 31.06 18.15 -11.09
C ILE A 402 30.91 19.60 -11.57
N LEU A 403 30.81 20.56 -10.64
CA LEU A 403 30.70 21.99 -10.94
C LEU A 403 31.97 22.59 -11.56
N GLU A 404 33.13 21.94 -11.46
CA GLU A 404 34.31 22.29 -12.28
C GLU A 404 34.15 21.78 -13.72
N PHE A 405 33.74 20.53 -13.90
CA PHE A 405 33.56 19.95 -15.24
C PHE A 405 32.43 20.58 -16.06
N LEU A 406 31.39 21.14 -15.43
CA LEU A 406 30.39 21.99 -16.10
C LEU A 406 31.00 23.22 -16.78
N LYS A 407 32.16 23.71 -16.31
CA LYS A 407 32.90 24.85 -16.87
C LYS A 407 33.94 24.43 -17.91
N HIS A 408 34.13 23.14 -18.15
CA HIS A 408 35.26 22.61 -18.92
C HIS A 408 35.26 23.07 -20.40
N LYS A 409 36.45 23.35 -20.95
CA LYS A 409 36.63 23.93 -22.30
C LYS A 409 36.16 23.06 -23.48
N ASN A 410 35.89 21.77 -23.27
CA ASN A 410 35.33 20.90 -24.31
C ASN A 410 33.80 20.78 -24.15
N PRO A 411 33.00 21.24 -25.13
CA PRO A 411 31.54 21.15 -25.13
C PRO A 411 30.95 19.75 -24.82
N GLN A 412 31.60 18.69 -25.30
CA GLN A 412 31.14 17.31 -25.05
C GLN A 412 31.26 16.95 -23.56
N VAL A 413 32.37 17.34 -22.92
CA VAL A 413 32.57 17.10 -21.48
C VAL A 413 31.57 17.91 -20.66
N LYS A 414 31.32 19.18 -21.00
CA LYS A 414 30.26 19.97 -20.32
C LYS A 414 28.93 19.23 -20.37
N LEU A 415 28.48 18.84 -21.58
CA LEU A 415 27.18 18.21 -21.79
C LEU A 415 27.00 16.91 -20.99
N GLU A 416 27.97 15.99 -21.07
CA GLU A 416 27.86 14.71 -20.36
C GLU A 416 28.07 14.86 -18.84
N SER A 417 28.86 15.84 -18.38
CA SER A 417 28.97 16.17 -16.95
C SER A 417 27.69 16.79 -16.40
N THR A 418 26.99 17.61 -17.20
CA THR A 418 25.66 18.13 -16.85
C THR A 418 24.63 17.00 -16.78
N LYS A 419 24.64 16.05 -17.74
CA LYS A 419 23.81 14.84 -17.68
C LYS A 419 24.12 13.98 -16.46
N PHE A 420 25.40 13.85 -16.06
CA PHE A 420 25.75 13.16 -14.83
C PHE A 420 25.19 13.88 -13.59
N LEU A 421 25.26 15.22 -13.52
CA LEU A 421 24.60 15.99 -12.45
C LEU A 421 23.09 15.76 -12.41
N ILE A 422 22.42 15.69 -13.56
CA ILE A 422 20.98 15.36 -13.65
C ILE A 422 20.71 13.98 -13.05
N ARG A 423 21.51 12.95 -13.42
CA ARG A 423 21.36 11.60 -12.84
C ARG A 423 21.65 11.58 -11.34
N CYS A 424 22.65 12.31 -10.86
CA CYS A 424 22.93 12.48 -9.42
C CYS A 424 21.74 13.11 -8.68
N LEU A 425 21.09 14.12 -9.26
CA LEU A 425 19.92 14.78 -8.66
C LEU A 425 18.66 13.92 -8.69
N LYS A 426 18.42 13.14 -9.76
CA LYS A 426 17.28 12.20 -9.80
C LYS A 426 17.47 11.02 -8.84
N THR A 427 18.72 10.60 -8.58
CA THR A 427 19.05 9.42 -7.75
C THR A 427 19.45 9.71 -6.30
N THR A 428 19.75 10.96 -5.92
CA THR A 428 20.06 11.30 -4.52
C THR A 428 18.88 10.97 -3.59
N ARG A 429 19.18 10.42 -2.41
CA ARG A 429 18.19 10.12 -1.37
C ARG A 429 17.98 11.34 -0.44
N ASP A 430 19.06 12.06 -0.14
CA ASP A 430 19.01 13.33 0.61
C ASP A 430 18.81 14.53 -0.32
N ALA A 431 18.02 15.51 0.13
CA ALA A 431 17.85 16.78 -0.58
C ALA A 431 19.10 17.68 -0.45
N PRO A 432 19.52 18.40 -1.51
CA PRO A 432 20.70 19.28 -1.46
C PRO A 432 20.58 20.39 -0.41
N LYS A 433 21.70 20.75 0.21
CA LYS A 433 21.78 21.87 1.18
C LYS A 433 21.62 23.20 0.44
N LEU A 434 21.13 24.25 1.11
CA LEU A 434 20.87 25.56 0.49
C LEU A 434 22.08 26.16 -0.27
N GLU A 435 23.30 26.01 0.24
CA GLU A 435 24.52 26.45 -0.46
C GLU A 435 24.85 25.58 -1.69
N GLU A 436 24.51 24.29 -1.65
CA GLU A 436 24.64 23.36 -2.77
C GLU A 436 23.61 23.69 -3.87
N VAL A 437 22.35 23.94 -3.49
CA VAL A 437 21.27 24.41 -4.37
C VAL A 437 21.71 25.68 -5.11
N LYS A 438 22.19 26.68 -4.37
CA LYS A 438 22.71 27.93 -4.94
C LYS A 438 23.86 27.67 -5.91
N SER A 439 24.82 26.83 -5.54
CA SER A 439 25.98 26.49 -6.38
C SER A 439 25.59 25.75 -7.67
N ILE A 440 24.61 24.84 -7.59
CA ILE A 440 24.04 24.15 -8.75
C ILE A 440 23.29 25.13 -9.66
N ALA A 441 22.45 25.99 -9.08
CA ALA A 441 21.68 26.97 -9.83
C ALA A 441 22.58 27.98 -10.55
N GLU A 442 23.57 28.56 -9.84
CA GLU A 442 24.55 29.47 -10.43
C GLU A 442 25.41 28.81 -11.52
N GLY A 443 25.68 27.50 -11.44
CA GLY A 443 26.34 26.74 -12.48
C GLY A 443 25.45 26.51 -13.70
N SER A 444 24.18 26.18 -13.46
CA SER A 444 23.22 25.78 -14.50
C SER A 444 22.66 26.97 -15.28
N THR A 445 22.40 28.09 -14.62
CA THR A 445 21.99 29.35 -15.26
C THR A 445 23.03 29.85 -16.27
N LYS A 446 24.33 29.59 -16.03
CA LYS A 446 25.39 29.89 -17.00
C LYS A 446 25.28 29.00 -18.26
N LEU A 447 24.88 27.73 -18.12
CA LEU A 447 24.63 26.84 -19.28
C LEU A 447 23.45 27.31 -20.15
N LEU A 448 22.45 28.01 -19.59
CA LEU A 448 21.34 28.60 -20.37
C LEU A 448 21.77 29.70 -21.37
N THR A 449 23.02 30.17 -21.26
CA THR A 449 23.63 31.16 -22.17
C THR A 449 24.61 30.55 -23.17
N GLU A 450 24.85 29.24 -23.10
CA GLU A 450 25.78 28.54 -23.98
C GLU A 450 25.31 28.51 -25.44
N SER A 451 26.27 28.51 -26.37
CA SER A 451 26.08 28.56 -27.82
C SER A 451 25.21 27.43 -28.38
N GLN A 452 25.34 26.21 -27.85
CA GLN A 452 24.65 25.03 -28.35
C GLN A 452 23.36 24.75 -27.58
N GLU A 453 22.28 24.49 -28.32
CA GLU A 453 20.95 24.19 -27.75
C GLU A 453 20.98 23.01 -26.78
N VAL A 454 21.70 21.93 -27.09
CA VAL A 454 21.83 20.74 -26.22
C VAL A 454 22.43 21.06 -24.84
N GLN A 455 23.30 22.07 -24.73
CA GLN A 455 23.87 22.50 -23.46
C GLN A 455 22.93 23.44 -22.70
N ARG A 456 22.18 24.30 -23.40
CA ARG A 456 21.09 25.09 -22.79
C ARG A 456 19.97 24.19 -22.25
N ALA A 457 19.58 23.17 -23.00
CA ALA A 457 18.57 22.19 -22.60
C ALA A 457 19.02 21.38 -21.37
N ALA A 458 20.26 20.88 -21.34
CA ALA A 458 20.80 20.20 -20.16
C ALA A 458 20.88 21.13 -18.93
N GLY A 459 21.23 22.41 -19.11
CA GLY A 459 21.17 23.41 -18.03
C GLY A 459 19.75 23.64 -17.50
N ALA A 460 18.75 23.66 -18.39
CA ALA A 460 17.34 23.76 -18.01
C ALA A 460 16.84 22.49 -17.30
N GLU A 461 17.30 21.30 -17.69
CA GLU A 461 16.93 20.04 -17.03
C GLU A 461 17.53 19.94 -15.62
N VAL A 462 18.75 20.42 -15.37
CA VAL A 462 19.29 20.53 -14.00
C VAL A 462 18.41 21.44 -13.14
N LEU A 463 18.02 22.62 -13.65
CA LEU A 463 17.18 23.56 -12.91
C LEU A 463 15.77 23.01 -12.66
N GLY A 464 15.15 22.33 -13.63
CA GLY A 464 13.84 21.70 -13.47
C GLY A 464 13.86 20.53 -12.49
N THR A 465 14.91 19.69 -12.55
CA THR A 465 15.14 18.61 -11.58
C THR A 465 15.37 19.16 -10.17
N LEU A 466 16.15 20.24 -10.04
CA LEU A 466 16.41 20.89 -8.75
C LEU A 466 15.16 21.56 -8.17
N TRP A 467 14.34 22.20 -9.01
CA TRP A 467 13.02 22.72 -8.62
C TRP A 467 12.13 21.61 -8.05
N LYS A 468 12.12 20.43 -8.69
CA LYS A 468 11.31 19.27 -8.26
C LYS A 468 11.71 18.76 -6.88
N ILE A 469 13.00 18.84 -6.53
CA ILE A 469 13.50 18.48 -5.20
C ILE A 469 13.20 19.60 -4.18
N MET A 470 13.45 20.87 -4.53
CA MET A 470 13.49 21.98 -3.57
C MET A 470 12.15 22.69 -3.33
N GLY A 471 11.20 22.58 -4.26
CA GLY A 471 9.93 23.29 -4.25
C GLY A 471 10.04 24.78 -4.59
N ASP A 472 8.91 25.36 -5.01
CA ASP A 472 8.80 26.70 -5.58
C ASP A 472 9.42 27.80 -4.70
N ARG A 473 9.13 27.76 -3.39
CA ARG A 473 9.60 28.76 -2.42
C ARG A 473 11.12 28.90 -2.38
N LEU A 474 11.87 27.83 -2.63
CA LEU A 474 13.34 27.85 -2.60
C LEU A 474 13.98 27.92 -3.98
N MET A 475 13.24 27.59 -5.04
CA MET A 475 13.77 27.67 -6.41
C MET A 475 13.46 29.02 -7.09
N ASN A 476 12.35 29.68 -6.78
CA ASN A 476 11.96 30.93 -7.45
C ASN A 476 13.01 32.05 -7.32
N GLN A 477 13.70 32.16 -6.17
CA GLN A 477 14.84 33.08 -5.97
C GLN A 477 16.05 32.84 -6.91
N HIS A 478 16.09 31.68 -7.59
CA HIS A 478 17.14 31.28 -8.54
C HIS A 478 16.64 31.26 -10.00
N LEU A 479 15.33 31.43 -10.21
CA LEU A 479 14.68 31.53 -11.53
C LEU A 479 14.26 32.97 -11.87
N ASP A 480 14.27 33.87 -10.88
CA ASP A 480 14.09 35.30 -11.10
C ASP A 480 15.20 35.88 -12.00
N GLY A 481 14.86 36.90 -12.78
CA GLY A 481 15.72 37.46 -13.83
C GLY A 481 15.89 36.58 -15.09
N LEU A 482 15.35 35.37 -15.14
CA LEU A 482 15.27 34.59 -16.39
C LEU A 482 14.10 35.06 -17.27
N ASP A 483 14.26 34.97 -18.59
CA ASP A 483 13.19 35.20 -19.55
C ASP A 483 12.16 34.04 -19.58
N GLU A 484 10.96 34.34 -20.05
CA GLU A 484 9.83 33.39 -20.05
C GLU A 484 10.04 32.18 -20.96
N ILE A 485 10.88 32.27 -22.00
CA ILE A 485 11.21 31.12 -22.86
C ILE A 485 12.08 30.13 -22.09
N ARG A 486 13.12 30.61 -21.38
CA ARG A 486 13.93 29.79 -20.48
C ARG A 486 13.11 29.22 -19.31
N LYS A 487 12.29 30.04 -18.65
CA LYS A 487 11.40 29.58 -17.55
C LYS A 487 10.44 28.49 -18.02
N THR A 488 9.79 28.67 -19.16
CA THR A 488 8.91 27.64 -19.75
C THR A 488 9.66 26.34 -19.97
N LYS A 489 10.87 26.39 -20.55
CA LYS A 489 11.64 25.17 -20.80
C LYS A 489 12.14 24.48 -19.53
N ILE A 490 12.47 25.25 -18.49
CA ILE A 490 12.78 24.73 -17.15
C ILE A 490 11.53 24.06 -16.53
N LYS A 491 10.34 24.64 -16.73
CA LYS A 491 9.08 24.10 -16.23
C LYS A 491 8.69 22.77 -16.90
N GLU A 492 8.90 22.62 -18.21
CA GLU A 492 8.73 21.33 -18.90
C GLU A 492 9.58 20.21 -18.26
N PHE A 493 10.82 20.52 -17.87
CA PHE A 493 11.70 19.58 -17.17
C PHE A 493 11.31 19.38 -15.69
N TYR A 494 10.75 20.39 -15.01
CA TYR A 494 10.17 20.22 -13.67
C TYR A 494 8.95 19.28 -13.71
N GLU A 495 8.05 19.46 -14.67
CA GLU A 495 6.84 18.63 -14.82
C GLU A 495 7.21 17.18 -15.14
N SER A 496 8.19 16.95 -16.02
CA SER A 496 8.69 15.60 -16.41
C SER A 496 9.78 15.01 -15.50
N ALA A 497 10.28 15.71 -14.48
CA ALA A 497 11.26 15.16 -13.55
C ALA A 497 10.64 14.23 -12.51
N GLU A 498 11.11 12.99 -12.48
CA GLU A 498 11.01 12.06 -11.35
C GLU A 498 12.29 12.18 -10.50
N VAL A 499 12.15 12.31 -9.18
CA VAL A 499 13.26 12.51 -8.23
C VAL A 499 13.02 11.74 -6.94
N ARG A 500 14.09 11.15 -6.38
CA ARG A 500 14.03 10.36 -5.13
C ARG A 500 14.11 11.18 -3.84
N ALA A 501 14.55 12.43 -3.91
CA ALA A 501 14.59 13.36 -2.78
C ALA A 501 13.52 14.45 -2.91
N LYS A 502 12.87 14.79 -1.78
CA LYS A 502 12.02 15.98 -1.61
C LYS A 502 12.56 16.79 -0.43
N TYR A 503 12.73 18.10 -0.58
CA TYR A 503 13.22 18.97 0.50
C TYR A 503 12.12 19.22 1.53
N LYS A 504 12.29 18.68 2.73
CA LYS A 504 11.50 19.05 3.91
C LYS A 504 12.25 20.13 4.70
N PRO A 505 11.61 21.28 5.06
CA PRO A 505 12.27 22.32 5.84
C PRO A 505 12.73 21.79 7.20
N LYS A 506 14.05 21.68 7.39
CA LYS A 506 14.62 21.22 8.67
C LYS A 506 14.30 22.26 9.75
N ALA A 507 13.45 21.88 10.70
CA ALA A 507 13.14 22.71 11.86
C ALA A 507 14.45 23.09 12.58
N ALA A 508 14.61 24.36 12.91
CA ALA A 508 15.78 24.82 13.66
C ALA A 508 15.81 24.12 15.02
N PRO A 509 17.00 23.69 15.52
CA PRO A 509 17.09 23.14 16.85
C PRO A 509 16.57 24.19 17.86
N PRO A 510 15.73 23.81 18.84
CA PRO A 510 15.18 24.76 19.79
C PRO A 510 16.32 25.49 20.50
N PRO A 511 16.18 26.82 20.73
CA PRO A 511 17.25 27.62 21.32
C PRO A 511 17.64 27.00 22.66
N LYS A 512 18.93 26.66 22.82
CA LYS A 512 19.45 26.07 24.05
C LYS A 512 19.04 26.94 25.23
N ALA A 513 18.23 26.38 26.13
CA ALA A 513 17.88 27.02 27.39
C ALA A 513 19.17 27.45 28.10
N ALA A 514 19.24 28.72 28.52
CA ALA A 514 20.43 29.26 29.13
C ALA A 514 20.77 28.48 30.42
N PRO A 515 22.03 28.10 30.64
CA PRO A 515 22.41 27.39 31.86
C PRO A 515 22.15 28.27 33.08
N ALA A 516 21.37 27.76 34.04
CA ALA A 516 21.09 28.45 35.29
C ALA A 516 22.40 28.76 36.03
N ALA A 517 22.51 29.98 36.56
CA ALA A 517 23.79 30.53 37.00
C ALA A 517 24.32 29.87 38.28
N VAL A 518 25.42 29.12 38.17
CA VAL A 518 26.27 28.78 39.31
C VAL A 518 26.96 30.05 39.81
N GLN A 519 26.92 30.31 41.12
CA GLN A 519 27.52 31.52 41.67
C GLN A 519 29.06 31.41 41.71
N ARG A 520 29.72 32.43 41.13
CA ARG A 520 30.98 33.12 41.53
C ARG A 520 31.98 32.27 42.36
N ARG A 521 33.29 32.31 42.07
CA ARG A 521 34.13 33.54 42.19
C ARG A 521 35.60 33.23 41.82
N GLY A 522 36.25 34.04 40.97
CA GLY A 522 37.72 33.96 40.77
C GLY A 522 38.27 34.19 39.35
N MET A 523 38.50 35.45 38.98
CA MET A 523 39.44 35.88 37.92
C MET A 523 40.85 36.04 38.57
N PRO A 524 42.00 36.28 37.86
CA PRO A 524 42.18 36.41 36.40
C PRO A 524 43.47 35.78 35.79
N GLY A 525 43.60 35.79 34.45
CA GLY A 525 44.93 35.97 33.81
C GLY A 525 45.20 35.28 32.46
N LYS A 526 45.33 36.09 31.40
CA LYS A 526 46.16 35.91 30.17
C LYS A 526 46.28 34.52 29.46
N ARG A 527 45.72 34.47 28.24
CA ARG A 527 46.36 33.90 27.02
C ARG A 527 47.62 34.73 26.63
N PRO A 528 48.48 34.34 25.65
CA PRO A 528 48.41 33.20 24.71
C PRO A 528 49.71 32.36 24.56
N GLY A 529 49.71 31.33 23.70
CA GLY A 529 50.92 30.96 22.94
C GLY A 529 51.22 29.44 22.79
N PRO A 530 51.57 28.94 21.58
CA PRO A 530 52.08 27.59 21.31
C PRO A 530 53.61 27.67 20.95
N PRO A 531 54.28 26.73 20.23
CA PRO A 531 53.89 25.42 19.70
C PRO A 531 54.93 24.28 19.86
N SER A 532 54.65 23.12 19.23
CA SER A 532 55.65 22.14 18.72
C SER A 532 56.35 21.23 19.77
N SER A 533 56.95 20.07 19.45
CA SER A 533 56.76 19.17 18.29
C SER A 533 57.38 17.75 18.45
N VAL A 534 56.64 16.73 17.97
CA VAL A 534 57.11 15.63 17.08
C VAL A 534 58.05 14.49 17.61
N LYS A 535 57.83 13.27 17.04
CA LYS A 535 58.58 11.98 17.16
C LYS A 535 58.31 11.18 18.46
N LYS A 536 57.90 9.88 18.48
CA LYS A 536 58.00 8.69 17.58
C LYS A 536 59.44 8.09 17.58
N PRO A 537 59.70 6.76 17.70
CA PRO A 537 58.89 5.60 17.26
C PRO A 537 58.78 4.38 18.23
N ALA A 538 58.40 3.22 17.67
CA ALA A 538 58.22 1.87 18.26
C ALA A 538 59.56 1.04 18.27
N PRO A 539 59.66 -0.31 18.47
CA PRO A 539 58.63 -1.37 18.58
C PRO A 539 58.85 -2.49 19.66
N THR A 540 58.11 -3.60 19.50
CA THR A 540 57.99 -4.85 20.30
C THR A 540 59.25 -5.75 20.29
N PRO A 541 59.42 -6.72 21.23
CA PRO A 541 58.83 -8.08 21.08
C PRO A 541 58.30 -8.77 22.39
N ALA A 542 57.64 -9.93 22.21
CA ALA A 542 57.25 -10.92 23.26
C ALA A 542 58.29 -12.10 23.27
N PRO A 543 58.07 -13.37 23.73
CA PRO A 543 56.92 -14.11 24.34
C PRO A 543 57.23 -14.47 25.84
N PRO A 544 56.74 -15.54 26.53
CA PRO A 544 55.77 -16.61 26.22
C PRO A 544 54.66 -16.80 27.31
N ALA A 545 54.35 -18.04 27.71
CA ALA A 545 53.28 -18.48 28.61
C ALA A 545 53.66 -19.79 29.34
N GLU A 546 52.83 -20.28 30.27
CA GLU A 546 52.85 -21.68 30.73
C GLU A 546 51.46 -22.16 31.21
N GLU A 547 51.15 -23.44 31.02
CA GLU A 547 49.85 -24.10 31.29
C GLU A 547 50.10 -25.55 31.76
N TYR A 548 49.50 -25.99 32.87
CA TYR A 548 49.61 -27.37 33.37
C TYR A 548 48.34 -27.85 34.12
N ALA A 549 48.19 -29.17 34.29
CA ALA A 549 46.90 -29.84 34.49
C ALA A 549 46.76 -30.72 35.76
N VAL A 550 45.53 -31.22 35.96
CA VAL A 550 45.01 -32.25 36.90
C VAL A 550 45.89 -33.52 37.05
N PRO A 551 45.87 -34.31 38.18
CA PRO A 551 44.66 -34.98 38.71
C PRO A 551 44.57 -35.32 40.26
N THR A 552 43.61 -36.20 40.58
CA THR A 552 43.07 -36.77 41.86
C THR A 552 43.98 -37.80 42.59
N PRO A 553 43.79 -38.23 43.89
CA PRO A 553 42.70 -39.17 44.31
C PRO A 553 42.27 -39.38 45.82
N LEU A 554 41.20 -40.20 46.01
CA LEU A 554 40.87 -41.16 47.12
C LEU A 554 40.25 -40.71 48.49
N ALA A 555 39.72 -41.70 49.25
CA ALA A 555 38.79 -41.60 50.42
C ALA A 555 39.07 -42.67 51.52
N PRO A 556 38.35 -42.68 52.70
CA PRO A 556 37.41 -43.79 52.99
C PRO A 556 36.13 -43.42 53.83
N ARG A 557 35.61 -44.33 54.71
CA ARG A 557 34.17 -44.57 55.06
C ARG A 557 33.96 -45.06 56.53
N LEU A 558 32.76 -44.95 57.15
CA LEU A 558 32.02 -46.03 57.93
C LEU A 558 30.77 -45.60 58.79
N THR A 559 29.70 -46.44 58.75
CA THR A 559 28.57 -46.63 59.74
C THR A 559 27.60 -45.47 60.08
N ALA A 560 26.32 -45.64 60.53
CA ALA A 560 25.52 -46.80 61.00
C ALA A 560 24.03 -46.81 60.46
N ARG A 561 23.03 -47.40 61.16
CA ARG A 561 21.67 -47.78 60.65
C ARG A 561 20.48 -47.55 61.64
N SER A 562 19.23 -47.66 61.10
CA SER A 562 17.90 -47.94 61.72
C SER A 562 16.97 -46.75 62.10
N GLY A 563 15.62 -46.86 62.05
CA GLY A 563 14.75 -47.87 61.40
C GLY A 563 13.22 -47.84 61.73
N VAL A 564 12.40 -48.47 60.86
CA VAL A 564 11.10 -49.15 61.11
C VAL A 564 9.77 -48.37 61.36
N SER A 565 9.01 -48.17 60.26
CA SER A 565 7.59 -48.58 59.99
C SER A 565 6.35 -48.26 60.86
N LYS A 566 5.23 -47.99 60.14
CA LYS A 566 3.77 -48.18 60.49
C LYS A 566 3.19 -47.23 61.57
N LEU A 567 1.87 -46.99 61.69
CA LEU A 567 0.66 -47.67 61.18
C LEU A 567 -0.35 -46.71 60.49
N ALA A 568 -1.53 -47.22 60.10
CA ALA A 568 -2.57 -46.55 59.30
C ALA A 568 -3.94 -46.45 60.09
N PRO A 569 -5.09 -46.06 59.49
CA PRO A 569 -6.23 -45.44 60.20
C PRO A 569 -7.38 -46.41 60.58
N PRO A 570 -8.53 -45.89 61.01
CA PRO A 570 -9.71 -45.89 60.10
C PRO A 570 -10.38 -44.50 60.00
N LYS A 571 -11.04 -44.07 58.92
CA LYS A 571 -12.07 -44.65 58.01
C LYS A 571 -13.48 -44.78 58.61
N GLY A 572 -14.37 -43.88 58.15
CA GLY A 572 -15.78 -44.18 57.83
C GLY A 572 -16.82 -43.82 58.90
N GLY A 573 -17.98 -43.29 58.47
CA GLY A 573 -19.09 -42.98 59.39
C GLY A 573 -20.12 -41.97 58.88
N LEU A 574 -20.95 -42.43 57.94
CA LEU A 574 -22.29 -41.95 57.57
C LEU A 574 -23.07 -40.95 58.47
N LYS A 575 -24.01 -40.24 57.82
CA LYS A 575 -25.33 -39.79 58.33
C LYS A 575 -25.42 -38.57 59.27
N MET A 576 -25.83 -37.45 58.64
CA MET A 576 -27.05 -36.71 58.99
C MET A 576 -28.19 -37.64 59.52
N PRO A 577 -29.09 -37.20 60.43
CA PRO A 577 -29.94 -36.06 60.06
C PRO A 577 -30.58 -35.17 61.17
N ALA A 578 -31.15 -34.07 60.66
CA ALA A 578 -32.43 -33.48 61.04
C ALA A 578 -32.58 -32.62 62.31
N ALA A 579 -33.63 -31.79 62.21
CA ALA A 579 -34.46 -31.21 63.26
C ALA A 579 -33.90 -30.02 64.07
N ASN A 580 -34.70 -28.98 64.37
CA ASN A 580 -35.97 -28.49 63.80
C ASN A 580 -36.26 -27.08 64.39
N ARG A 581 -37.33 -26.41 63.93
CA ARG A 581 -38.06 -25.30 64.61
C ARG A 581 -37.36 -23.92 64.58
N THR A 582 -38.06 -22.77 64.51
CA THR A 582 -39.53 -22.52 64.52
C THR A 582 -39.91 -21.17 63.87
N ILE A 583 -41.08 -21.13 63.20
CA ILE A 583 -42.19 -20.12 63.23
C ILE A 583 -41.84 -18.61 63.37
N GLY A 584 -42.44 -17.65 62.64
CA GLY A 584 -43.59 -17.63 61.68
C GLY A 584 -43.48 -16.40 60.74
N GLY A 585 -44.39 -16.04 59.82
CA GLY A 585 -45.86 -16.11 59.81
C GLY A 585 -46.46 -14.79 60.33
N LEU A 586 -47.30 -13.99 59.65
CA LEU A 586 -48.14 -14.10 58.42
C LEU A 586 -48.01 -12.76 57.61
N LYS A 587 -48.67 -12.41 56.48
CA LYS A 587 -50.05 -12.65 55.96
C LYS A 587 -50.14 -12.26 54.45
N ALA A 588 -51.24 -12.59 53.75
CA ALA A 588 -51.50 -12.37 52.30
C ALA A 588 -52.89 -11.66 52.10
N PRO A 589 -53.59 -11.57 50.92
CA PRO A 589 -53.36 -12.15 49.56
C PRO A 589 -53.81 -11.32 48.30
N SER A 590 -53.83 -11.95 47.11
CA SER A 590 -54.64 -11.68 45.87
C SER A 590 -54.39 -10.42 44.99
N GLY A 591 -54.64 -10.42 43.66
CA GLY A 591 -55.02 -11.51 42.74
C GLY A 591 -55.28 -11.14 41.25
N MET A 592 -54.99 -12.10 40.34
CA MET A 592 -55.50 -12.40 38.97
C MET A 592 -56.08 -11.35 37.96
N ALA A 593 -55.46 -11.35 36.76
CA ALA A 593 -56.05 -11.51 35.41
C ALA A 593 -56.80 -10.37 34.63
N SER A 594 -56.84 -10.54 33.30
CA SER A 594 -57.40 -9.68 32.20
C SER A 594 -58.83 -10.14 31.78
N PRO A 595 -59.44 -9.85 30.58
CA PRO A 595 -59.13 -8.93 29.44
C PRO A 595 -60.38 -8.16 28.87
N LYS A 596 -60.27 -7.44 27.72
CA LYS A 596 -61.23 -7.47 26.55
C LYS A 596 -60.95 -6.48 25.37
N ARG A 597 -61.82 -6.53 24.35
CA ARG A 597 -61.84 -5.89 22.99
C ARG A 597 -63.29 -5.38 22.70
N SER A 598 -63.66 -4.59 21.67
CA SER A 598 -63.04 -3.57 20.78
C SER A 598 -64.12 -3.14 19.72
N VAL A 599 -63.74 -2.67 18.51
CA VAL A 599 -64.54 -2.62 17.23
C VAL A 599 -65.28 -1.29 16.83
N ILE A 600 -65.22 -0.98 15.51
CA ILE A 600 -66.09 -0.11 14.65
C ILE A 600 -65.81 1.42 14.46
N SER A 601 -66.16 1.89 13.24
CA SER A 601 -66.09 3.25 12.61
C SER A 601 -66.96 3.23 11.31
N PRO A 602 -67.03 4.24 10.41
CA PRO A 602 -66.92 5.73 10.48
C PRO A 602 -68.35 6.32 10.24
N PRO A 603 -68.73 7.13 9.21
CA PRO A 603 -68.23 8.35 8.53
C PRO A 603 -69.17 9.57 8.88
N PRO A 604 -69.81 10.42 8.00
CA PRO A 604 -69.57 10.95 6.62
C PRO A 604 -69.76 12.52 6.48
N PHE A 605 -69.90 13.03 5.23
CA PHE A 605 -70.29 14.40 4.74
C PHE A 605 -69.29 15.59 4.89
N GLU A 606 -69.02 16.42 3.86
CA GLU A 606 -69.26 16.31 2.39
C GLU A 606 -68.29 17.22 1.56
N GLU A 607 -68.44 17.24 0.23
CA GLU A 607 -67.57 17.85 -0.81
C GLU A 607 -68.24 19.13 -1.46
N PRO A 608 -67.92 19.72 -2.66
CA PRO A 608 -67.07 19.26 -3.79
C PRO A 608 -66.16 20.30 -4.56
N ALA A 609 -65.37 19.76 -5.51
CA ALA A 609 -65.07 20.29 -6.88
C ALA A 609 -63.95 21.34 -7.23
N GLN A 610 -62.88 20.82 -7.86
CA GLN A 610 -62.30 21.15 -9.20
C GLN A 610 -61.69 22.54 -9.62
N ALA A 611 -60.34 22.56 -9.65
CA ALA A 611 -59.44 22.73 -10.85
C ALA A 611 -59.14 24.08 -11.60
N VAL A 612 -58.00 24.06 -12.32
CA VAL A 612 -57.46 24.95 -13.40
C VAL A 612 -56.52 26.13 -13.01
N THR A 613 -55.58 26.48 -13.91
CA THR A 613 -54.42 27.42 -13.84
C THR A 613 -54.50 28.53 -14.93
N PRO A 614 -53.53 29.46 -15.22
CA PRO A 614 -52.19 29.78 -14.64
C PRO A 614 -51.81 31.30 -14.49
N ALA A 615 -50.57 31.58 -14.04
CA ALA A 615 -49.72 32.80 -14.28
C ALA A 615 -50.15 34.17 -13.66
N GLN A 616 -49.27 35.12 -13.25
CA GLN A 616 -47.77 35.24 -13.28
C GLN A 616 -47.19 36.04 -12.02
N PRO A 617 -46.29 37.09 -12.07
CA PRO A 617 -45.74 37.78 -10.86
C PRO A 617 -45.80 39.35 -10.85
N LYS A 618 -45.45 40.00 -9.70
CA LYS A 618 -44.51 41.16 -9.61
C LYS A 618 -44.23 41.65 -8.16
N LEU A 619 -43.05 42.27 -7.98
CA LEU A 619 -42.65 43.29 -6.98
C LEU A 619 -42.64 42.95 -5.46
N GLY A 620 -41.80 43.68 -4.69
CA GLY A 620 -42.18 44.01 -3.29
C GLY A 620 -41.15 44.10 -2.15
N LEU A 621 -39.89 44.47 -2.38
CA LEU A 621 -38.92 45.11 -1.45
C LEU A 621 -39.20 45.15 0.10
N GLY A 622 -38.24 44.72 0.92
CA GLY A 622 -38.21 45.02 2.37
C GLY A 622 -36.84 44.75 3.04
N ARG A 623 -36.25 45.73 3.75
CA ARG A 623 -34.83 45.69 4.19
C ARG A 623 -34.60 46.10 5.65
N GLY A 624 -34.07 45.16 6.44
CA GLY A 624 -33.37 45.42 7.72
C GLY A 624 -34.26 45.83 8.91
N LEU A 625 -33.71 46.04 10.11
CA LEU A 625 -32.37 45.68 10.63
C LEU A 625 -32.41 45.66 12.18
N ALA A 626 -31.39 45.09 12.83
CA ALA A 626 -31.31 44.99 14.29
C ALA A 626 -30.50 46.14 14.93
N GLY A 627 -30.55 46.25 16.26
CA GLY A 627 -29.45 46.82 17.06
C GLY A 627 -29.58 48.29 17.51
N ARG A 628 -30.16 48.48 18.69
CA ARG A 628 -29.96 49.66 19.57
C ARG A 628 -28.51 49.65 20.12
N PRO A 629 -27.90 50.79 20.57
CA PRO A 629 -28.38 51.46 21.80
C PRO A 629 -28.22 53.01 21.90
N LEU A 630 -28.91 53.55 22.92
CA LEU A 630 -28.61 54.67 23.84
C LEU A 630 -27.50 55.71 23.47
N GLY A 631 -27.71 57.03 23.63
CA GLY A 631 -28.95 57.72 24.03
C GLY A 631 -28.85 59.25 24.27
N ARG A 632 -29.69 60.00 23.53
CA ARG A 632 -30.36 61.29 23.86
C ARG A 632 -29.56 62.49 24.45
N ALA A 633 -29.32 63.47 23.59
CA ALA A 633 -29.69 64.89 23.81
C ALA A 633 -30.01 65.58 22.47
N ALA A 634 -30.85 66.62 22.47
CA ALA A 634 -31.35 67.40 21.32
C ALA A 634 -31.91 68.75 21.84
N PRO A 635 -32.26 69.77 21.01
CA PRO A 635 -32.31 69.85 19.54
C PRO A 635 -31.46 71.02 18.93
N PRO A 636 -31.41 71.17 17.58
CA PRO A 636 -30.76 72.32 16.88
C PRO A 636 -31.71 73.54 16.76
N PRO A 637 -31.27 74.65 16.13
CA PRO A 637 -31.71 74.85 14.73
C PRO A 637 -30.72 75.57 13.76
N GLN A 638 -30.75 75.11 12.51
CA GLN A 638 -30.81 75.86 11.22
C GLN A 638 -29.77 76.95 10.85
N ASP A 639 -29.12 76.69 9.70
CA ASP A 639 -28.74 77.56 8.55
C ASP A 639 -28.64 79.09 8.75
N PRO A 640 -27.57 79.71 8.21
CA PRO A 640 -27.71 80.22 6.84
C PRO A 640 -26.46 80.13 5.93
N ALA A 641 -26.68 80.12 4.61
CA ALA A 641 -25.72 80.57 3.60
C ALA A 641 -25.67 82.13 3.61
N PRO A 642 -24.62 82.86 3.11
CA PRO A 642 -24.11 82.68 1.74
C PRO A 642 -22.63 83.13 1.50
N VAL A 643 -22.31 83.39 0.22
CA VAL A 643 -21.20 84.20 -0.36
C VAL A 643 -19.72 83.83 -0.11
N ALA A 644 -19.15 83.20 -1.14
CA ALA A 644 -17.90 83.55 -1.82
C ALA A 644 -16.82 84.39 -1.09
N HIS A 645 -15.67 83.75 -0.86
CA HIS A 645 -14.36 84.41 -0.89
C HIS A 645 -13.57 83.95 -2.12
N THR A 646 -12.81 84.86 -2.73
CA THR A 646 -12.01 84.63 -3.93
C THR A 646 -10.57 84.22 -3.61
N SER A 647 -9.80 83.91 -4.66
CA SER A 647 -8.33 83.97 -4.70
C SER A 647 -7.53 82.82 -4.07
N ALA A 648 -7.58 81.65 -4.71
CA ALA A 648 -6.38 80.81 -4.91
C ALA A 648 -6.55 79.88 -6.12
N ILE A 649 -6.39 80.40 -7.35
CA ILE A 649 -6.16 79.51 -8.50
C ILE A 649 -4.72 79.01 -8.39
N THR A 650 -4.55 77.88 -7.70
CA THR A 650 -3.33 77.07 -7.87
C THR A 650 -3.40 76.50 -9.27
N GLN A 651 -2.64 77.08 -10.20
CA GLN A 651 -2.41 76.46 -11.50
C GLN A 651 -1.65 75.17 -11.24
N LEU A 652 -2.31 74.02 -11.39
CA LEU A 652 -1.64 72.74 -11.44
C LEU A 652 -0.60 72.81 -12.57
N ASN A 653 0.65 72.46 -12.25
CA ASN A 653 1.72 72.48 -13.22
C ASN A 653 1.42 71.47 -14.34
N SER A 654 2.02 71.69 -15.51
CA SER A 654 1.82 70.79 -16.66
C SER A 654 2.18 69.32 -16.38
N ALA A 655 3.01 69.06 -15.36
CA ALA A 655 3.30 67.71 -14.87
C ALA A 655 2.14 67.11 -14.06
N GLU A 656 1.56 67.87 -13.12
CA GLU A 656 0.42 67.43 -12.28
C GLU A 656 -0.84 67.17 -13.13
N HIS A 657 -1.03 67.94 -14.20
CA HIS A 657 -2.09 67.67 -15.18
C HIS A 657 -1.83 66.38 -15.99
N ALA A 658 -0.58 66.12 -16.39
CA ALA A 658 -0.21 64.90 -17.11
C ALA A 658 -0.35 63.65 -16.20
N GLU A 659 0.07 63.75 -14.94
CA GLU A 659 -0.09 62.70 -13.93
C GLU A 659 -1.57 62.38 -13.67
N LEU A 660 -2.44 63.41 -13.58
CA LEU A 660 -3.89 63.19 -13.44
C LEU A 660 -4.52 62.48 -14.65
N ASP A 661 -4.04 62.76 -15.88
CA ASP A 661 -4.54 62.08 -17.08
C ASP A 661 -3.95 60.68 -17.27
N GLU A 662 -2.72 60.42 -16.81
CA GLU A 662 -2.14 59.08 -16.74
C GLU A 662 -2.86 58.21 -15.69
N LEU A 663 -3.14 58.76 -14.49
CA LEU A 663 -3.94 58.10 -13.45
C LEU A 663 -5.38 57.83 -13.91
N ARG A 664 -5.98 58.69 -14.74
CA ARG A 664 -7.29 58.42 -15.38
C ARG A 664 -7.20 57.26 -16.36
N ALA A 665 -6.17 57.23 -17.21
CA ALA A 665 -5.96 56.14 -18.16
C ALA A 665 -5.63 54.80 -17.46
N GLU A 666 -4.91 54.82 -16.35
CA GLU A 666 -4.69 53.64 -15.50
C GLU A 666 -6.00 53.16 -14.86
N ASN A 667 -6.80 54.07 -14.32
CA ASN A 667 -8.09 53.73 -13.71
C ASN A 667 -9.08 53.18 -14.75
N GLU A 668 -9.10 53.69 -15.98
CA GLU A 668 -9.88 53.12 -17.08
C GLU A 668 -9.41 51.70 -17.45
N ARG A 669 -8.09 51.44 -17.50
CA ARG A 669 -7.54 50.09 -17.70
C ARG A 669 -7.94 49.15 -16.55
N LEU A 670 -7.87 49.60 -15.31
CA LEU A 670 -8.26 48.82 -14.12
C LEU A 670 -9.77 48.52 -14.11
N HIS A 671 -10.61 49.46 -14.52
CA HIS A 671 -12.05 49.25 -14.72
C HIS A 671 -12.32 48.19 -15.80
N LYS A 672 -11.68 48.31 -16.97
CA LYS A 672 -11.81 47.35 -18.07
C LYS A 672 -11.36 45.94 -17.64
N HIS A 673 -10.23 45.83 -16.95
CA HIS A 673 -9.73 44.55 -16.44
C HIS A 673 -10.66 43.93 -15.39
N ASN A 674 -11.29 44.74 -14.53
CA ASN A 674 -12.31 44.26 -13.60
C ASN A 674 -13.56 43.70 -14.31
N ASP A 675 -14.00 44.32 -15.41
CA ASP A 675 -15.14 43.81 -16.18
C ASP A 675 -14.80 42.58 -17.04
N GLU A 676 -13.55 42.47 -17.52
CA GLU A 676 -13.01 41.24 -18.12
C GLU A 676 -13.04 40.08 -17.11
N LEU A 677 -12.46 40.26 -15.91
CA LEU A 677 -12.47 39.28 -14.81
C LEU A 677 -13.90 38.91 -14.36
N ARG A 678 -14.83 39.87 -14.35
CA ARG A 678 -16.26 39.60 -14.08
C ARG A 678 -16.87 38.70 -15.15
N SER A 679 -16.52 38.90 -16.42
CA SER A 679 -17.00 38.07 -17.54
C SER A 679 -16.44 36.64 -17.47
N GLU A 680 -15.18 36.47 -17.11
CA GLU A 680 -14.52 35.17 -16.95
C GLU A 680 -15.10 34.40 -15.77
N ARG A 681 -15.27 35.07 -14.63
CA ARG A 681 -15.96 34.51 -13.46
C ARG A 681 -17.39 34.04 -13.79
N ALA A 682 -18.10 34.74 -14.66
CA ALA A 682 -19.43 34.32 -15.11
C ALA A 682 -19.38 33.04 -15.98
N LYS A 683 -18.41 32.94 -16.90
CA LYS A 683 -18.18 31.72 -17.73
C LYS A 683 -17.85 30.51 -16.85
N LEU A 684 -16.85 30.64 -15.97
CA LEU A 684 -16.38 29.58 -15.07
C LEU A 684 -17.50 29.09 -14.12
N VAL A 685 -18.44 29.96 -13.73
CA VAL A 685 -19.62 29.58 -12.95
C VAL A 685 -20.65 28.82 -13.78
N SER A 686 -20.78 29.07 -15.09
CA SER A 686 -21.60 28.23 -15.99
C SER A 686 -20.99 26.84 -16.12
N GLU A 687 -19.70 26.77 -16.47
CA GLU A 687 -18.97 25.51 -16.63
C GLU A 687 -18.99 24.66 -15.33
N MET A 688 -18.83 25.28 -14.16
CA MET A 688 -18.97 24.56 -12.88
C MET A 688 -20.37 23.98 -12.65
N ASN A 689 -21.43 24.60 -13.17
CA ASN A 689 -22.79 24.07 -13.07
C ASN A 689 -23.05 22.98 -14.12
N GLU A 690 -22.49 23.11 -15.32
CA GLU A 690 -22.55 22.09 -16.37
C GLU A 690 -21.80 20.82 -15.95
N LEU A 691 -20.58 20.95 -15.40
CA LEU A 691 -19.81 19.84 -14.83
C LEU A 691 -20.51 19.19 -13.63
N ARG A 692 -21.23 19.96 -12.79
CA ARG A 692 -22.07 19.40 -11.72
C ARG A 692 -23.25 18.59 -12.26
N ASN A 693 -23.93 19.08 -13.28
CA ASN A 693 -25.03 18.37 -13.92
C ASN A 693 -24.55 17.06 -14.57
N HIS A 694 -23.41 17.09 -15.27
CA HIS A 694 -22.85 15.88 -15.87
C HIS A 694 -22.38 14.85 -14.82
N ASN A 695 -21.79 15.29 -13.71
CA ASN A 695 -21.49 14.39 -12.58
C ASN A 695 -22.76 13.77 -11.98
N ALA A 696 -23.86 14.52 -11.85
CA ALA A 696 -25.13 13.97 -11.38
C ALA A 696 -25.71 12.91 -12.35
N GLU A 697 -25.61 13.15 -13.66
CA GLU A 697 -26.01 12.19 -14.71
C GLU A 697 -25.15 10.91 -14.67
N LEU A 698 -23.82 11.04 -14.52
CA LEU A 698 -22.91 9.91 -14.38
C LEU A 698 -23.23 9.06 -13.13
N ILE A 699 -23.58 9.70 -12.01
CA ILE A 699 -24.01 9.02 -10.77
C ILE A 699 -25.34 8.27 -11.00
N GLU A 700 -26.31 8.86 -11.70
CA GLU A 700 -27.57 8.17 -12.02
C GLU A 700 -27.33 6.96 -12.94
N ASN A 701 -26.55 7.13 -14.01
CA ASN A 701 -26.21 6.08 -14.96
C ASN A 701 -25.47 4.92 -14.26
N HIS A 702 -24.45 5.22 -13.44
CA HIS A 702 -23.75 4.20 -12.63
C HIS A 702 -24.70 3.47 -11.66
N THR A 703 -25.64 4.19 -11.03
CA THR A 703 -26.64 3.59 -10.14
C THR A 703 -27.57 2.64 -10.93
N ARG A 704 -27.98 3.03 -12.14
CA ARG A 704 -28.80 2.22 -13.04
C ARG A 704 -28.09 0.94 -13.47
N ASP A 705 -26.81 1.03 -13.81
CA ASP A 705 -25.97 -0.11 -14.18
C ASP A 705 -25.70 -1.05 -12.99
N MET A 706 -25.44 -0.51 -11.80
CA MET A 706 -25.29 -1.32 -10.58
C MET A 706 -26.56 -2.10 -10.21
N LEU A 707 -27.75 -1.56 -10.50
CA LEU A 707 -29.02 -2.29 -10.36
C LEU A 707 -29.19 -3.36 -11.46
N SER A 708 -28.80 -3.06 -12.69
CA SER A 708 -28.79 -3.99 -13.83
C SER A 708 -27.86 -5.19 -13.59
N ILE A 709 -26.67 -4.94 -13.04
CA ILE A 709 -25.69 -5.96 -12.64
C ILE A 709 -26.29 -6.87 -11.56
N LYS A 710 -26.80 -6.30 -10.45
CA LYS A 710 -27.41 -7.08 -9.37
C LYS A 710 -28.60 -7.92 -9.82
N ALA A 711 -29.40 -7.42 -10.77
CA ALA A 711 -30.49 -8.20 -11.37
C ALA A 711 -29.96 -9.42 -12.13
N LYS A 712 -28.92 -9.23 -12.97
CA LYS A 712 -28.26 -10.32 -13.73
C LYS A 712 -27.52 -11.31 -12.82
N GLU A 713 -26.85 -10.85 -11.78
CA GLU A 713 -26.24 -11.71 -10.75
C GLU A 713 -27.30 -12.60 -10.09
N THR A 714 -28.44 -12.02 -9.72
CA THR A 714 -29.56 -12.78 -9.11
C THR A 714 -30.16 -13.80 -10.07
N GLN A 715 -30.23 -13.50 -11.38
CA GLN A 715 -30.64 -14.48 -12.41
C GLN A 715 -29.60 -15.61 -12.54
N LEU A 716 -28.31 -15.28 -12.56
CA LEU A 716 -27.21 -16.23 -12.70
C LEU A 716 -27.06 -17.15 -11.47
N VAL A 717 -27.39 -16.67 -10.27
CA VAL A 717 -27.48 -17.50 -9.06
C VAL A 717 -28.62 -18.53 -9.17
N ARG A 718 -29.80 -18.15 -9.68
CA ARG A 718 -30.90 -19.10 -9.93
C ARG A 718 -30.50 -20.16 -10.97
N ALA A 719 -30.01 -19.73 -12.13
CA ALA A 719 -29.58 -20.63 -13.20
C ALA A 719 -28.50 -21.64 -12.75
N ARG A 720 -27.60 -21.26 -11.83
CA ARG A 720 -26.65 -22.19 -11.19
C ARG A 720 -27.33 -23.20 -10.27
N SER A 721 -28.28 -22.76 -9.44
CA SER A 721 -29.06 -23.64 -8.57
C SER A 721 -29.91 -24.64 -9.37
N ASP A 722 -30.47 -24.21 -10.50
CA ASP A 722 -31.27 -25.05 -11.38
C ASP A 722 -30.38 -26.10 -12.10
N ALA A 723 -29.17 -25.70 -12.51
CA ALA A 723 -28.18 -26.61 -13.08
C ALA A 723 -27.67 -27.64 -12.05
N GLU A 724 -27.39 -27.24 -10.81
CA GLU A 724 -26.98 -28.15 -9.73
C GLU A 724 -28.08 -29.17 -9.38
N ALA A 725 -29.35 -28.75 -9.39
CA ALA A 725 -30.49 -29.64 -9.24
C ALA A 725 -30.62 -30.65 -10.40
N ALA A 726 -30.37 -30.21 -11.64
CA ALA A 726 -30.35 -31.07 -12.82
C ALA A 726 -29.19 -32.09 -12.76
N GLU A 727 -27.97 -31.66 -12.41
CA GLU A 727 -26.81 -32.55 -12.23
C GLU A 727 -27.06 -33.60 -11.13
N SER A 728 -27.64 -33.20 -9.99
CA SER A 728 -28.04 -34.11 -8.91
C SER A 728 -29.02 -35.19 -9.41
N THR A 729 -30.01 -34.78 -10.20
CA THR A 729 -31.01 -35.68 -10.82
C THR A 729 -30.35 -36.67 -11.79
N VAL A 730 -29.44 -36.19 -12.65
CA VAL A 730 -28.67 -37.05 -13.58
C VAL A 730 -27.77 -38.03 -12.81
N GLN A 731 -27.13 -37.61 -11.72
CA GLN A 731 -26.36 -38.52 -10.87
C GLN A 731 -27.23 -39.60 -10.21
N GLN A 732 -28.44 -39.25 -9.75
CA GLN A 732 -29.39 -40.22 -9.20
C GLN A 732 -29.81 -41.25 -10.25
N GLN A 733 -30.18 -40.80 -11.44
CA GLN A 733 -30.53 -41.68 -12.58
C GLN A 733 -29.34 -42.56 -13.00
N ALA A 734 -28.12 -42.05 -13.01
CA ALA A 734 -26.92 -42.83 -13.35
C ALA A 734 -26.68 -43.98 -12.35
N ARG A 735 -26.86 -43.73 -11.04
CA ARG A 735 -26.77 -44.75 -9.97
C ARG A 735 -27.87 -45.81 -10.12
N GLU A 736 -29.09 -45.41 -10.48
CA GLU A 736 -30.20 -46.33 -10.78
C GLU A 736 -29.91 -47.20 -12.02
N VAL A 737 -29.44 -46.61 -13.12
CA VAL A 737 -29.03 -47.36 -14.32
C VAL A 737 -27.91 -48.35 -13.99
N GLU A 738 -26.98 -48.00 -13.11
CA GLU A 738 -25.93 -48.92 -12.65
C GLU A 738 -26.48 -50.04 -11.74
N ARG A 739 -27.44 -49.74 -10.86
CA ARG A 739 -28.19 -50.74 -10.06
C ARG A 739 -28.90 -51.74 -10.97
N LEU A 740 -29.66 -51.26 -11.95
CA LEU A 740 -30.40 -52.09 -12.92
C LEU A 740 -29.45 -52.93 -13.79
N LYS A 741 -28.31 -52.38 -14.22
CA LYS A 741 -27.26 -53.15 -14.93
C LYS A 741 -26.68 -54.27 -14.07
N ARG A 742 -26.42 -54.02 -12.78
CA ARG A 742 -25.96 -55.08 -11.85
C ARG A 742 -27.01 -56.17 -11.67
N GLU A 743 -28.29 -55.80 -11.56
CA GLU A 743 -29.37 -56.77 -11.39
C GLU A 743 -29.62 -57.60 -12.65
N LEU A 744 -29.66 -56.98 -13.82
CA LEU A 744 -29.70 -57.68 -15.11
C LEU A 744 -28.51 -58.64 -15.28
N SER A 745 -27.31 -58.23 -14.86
CA SER A 745 -26.11 -59.07 -14.89
C SER A 745 -26.18 -60.26 -13.91
N ARG A 746 -26.93 -60.15 -12.81
CA ARG A 746 -27.23 -61.26 -11.89
C ARG A 746 -28.24 -62.22 -12.51
N GLN A 747 -29.31 -61.71 -13.10
CA GLN A 747 -30.33 -62.52 -13.75
C GLN A 747 -29.76 -63.32 -14.94
N VAL A 748 -28.98 -62.68 -15.81
CA VAL A 748 -28.29 -63.36 -16.94
C VAL A 748 -27.31 -64.43 -16.45
N ARG A 749 -26.64 -64.22 -15.31
CA ARG A 749 -25.76 -65.24 -14.70
C ARG A 749 -26.55 -66.40 -14.06
N ALA A 750 -27.77 -66.16 -13.61
CA ALA A 750 -28.63 -67.19 -13.03
C ALA A 750 -29.35 -68.06 -14.08
N THR A 751 -29.37 -67.64 -15.36
CA THR A 751 -30.07 -68.32 -16.46
C THR A 751 -29.15 -68.93 -17.53
N SER A 752 -27.83 -68.97 -17.30
CA SER A 752 -26.85 -69.48 -18.26
C SER A 752 -26.09 -70.71 -17.71
N PRO A 753 -25.99 -71.83 -18.47
CA PRO A 753 -25.26 -73.03 -18.06
C PRO A 753 -23.72 -72.85 -18.17
N PRO A 754 -22.92 -73.68 -17.48
CA PRO A 754 -21.46 -73.61 -17.55
C PRO A 754 -20.89 -74.12 -18.90
N PRO A 755 -19.77 -73.57 -19.39
CA PRO A 755 -19.14 -73.99 -20.63
C PRO A 755 -18.27 -75.25 -20.47
N MET A 756 -18.16 -76.03 -21.54
CA MET A 756 -17.15 -77.07 -21.73
C MET A 756 -16.03 -76.56 -22.65
N ASP A 757 -14.83 -77.12 -22.51
CA ASP A 757 -13.61 -76.71 -23.20
C ASP A 757 -13.10 -77.83 -24.13
N VAL A 758 -13.01 -77.56 -25.44
CA VAL A 758 -12.23 -78.35 -26.43
C VAL A 758 -11.77 -77.40 -27.54
N SER A 759 -10.55 -77.62 -28.04
CA SER A 759 -9.89 -76.84 -29.09
C SER A 759 -10.05 -77.39 -30.52
N GLU A 760 -9.48 -76.66 -31.48
CA GLU A 760 -8.72 -77.19 -32.64
C GLU A 760 -9.37 -77.25 -34.06
N GLN A 761 -8.80 -76.45 -35.00
CA GLN A 761 -8.77 -76.63 -36.49
C GLN A 761 -10.13 -76.63 -37.26
N LEU A 762 -10.24 -76.44 -38.60
CA LEU A 762 -9.33 -76.01 -39.68
C LEU A 762 -10.09 -75.22 -40.80
N TYR A 763 -9.32 -74.49 -41.64
CA TYR A 763 -9.56 -73.93 -43.00
C TYR A 763 -10.84 -74.22 -43.83
N GLY A 764 -11.29 -73.16 -44.55
CA GLY A 764 -11.87 -73.20 -45.92
C GLY A 764 -13.35 -73.56 -46.07
N ASP A 765 -14.02 -73.38 -47.22
CA ASP A 765 -13.79 -72.45 -48.36
C ASP A 765 -15.12 -72.30 -49.17
N GLN A 766 -15.15 -71.37 -50.14
CA GLN A 766 -15.99 -71.26 -51.36
C GLN A 766 -17.31 -72.04 -51.58
N ALA A 767 -18.23 -71.35 -52.28
CA ALA A 767 -19.19 -71.86 -53.28
C ALA A 767 -20.47 -72.63 -52.82
N SER A 768 -21.61 -72.57 -53.54
CA SER A 768 -22.13 -71.57 -54.52
C SER A 768 -23.62 -71.85 -54.88
N LEU A 769 -24.21 -70.97 -55.70
CA LEU A 769 -25.35 -71.14 -56.63
C LEU A 769 -26.82 -71.12 -56.13
N ASN A 770 -27.54 -70.14 -56.71
CA ASN A 770 -28.99 -70.03 -57.00
C ASN A 770 -30.02 -70.14 -55.86
N GLY A 771 -31.12 -69.35 -55.83
CA GLY A 771 -31.60 -68.31 -56.76
C GLY A 771 -33.02 -68.62 -57.29
N GLY A 772 -33.93 -67.66 -57.41
CA GLY A 772 -33.87 -66.24 -57.04
C GLY A 772 -35.15 -65.47 -57.38
N GLY A 773 -35.25 -64.21 -56.95
CA GLY A 773 -36.37 -63.30 -57.24
C GLY A 773 -37.53 -63.36 -56.22
N GLY A 774 -37.99 -62.26 -55.61
CA GLY A 774 -37.38 -60.93 -55.50
C GLY A 774 -38.41 -59.79 -55.43
N ARG A 775 -38.21 -58.83 -54.52
CA ARG A 775 -38.42 -57.37 -54.67
C ARG A 775 -37.78 -56.64 -53.48
N TYR A 776 -37.22 -55.48 -53.81
CA TYR A 776 -36.51 -54.47 -53.01
C TYR A 776 -37.32 -53.87 -51.84
N ASP A 777 -36.80 -53.01 -50.94
CA ASP A 777 -35.47 -52.73 -50.34
C ASP A 777 -35.68 -51.43 -49.48
N SER A 778 -35.05 -51.11 -48.36
CA SER A 778 -33.99 -51.78 -47.55
C SER A 778 -34.27 -51.59 -46.05
N GLY A 779 -33.34 -51.98 -45.16
CA GLY A 779 -33.48 -51.72 -43.72
C GLY A 779 -32.21 -51.88 -42.87
N TYR A 780 -32.25 -51.28 -41.67
CA TYR A 780 -31.32 -51.45 -40.55
C TYR A 780 -31.23 -52.94 -40.09
N ALA A 781 -30.26 -53.44 -39.30
CA ALA A 781 -29.43 -52.78 -38.28
C ALA A 781 -28.15 -53.57 -37.85
N ASN A 782 -27.26 -52.89 -37.10
CA ASN A 782 -26.37 -53.36 -36.00
C ASN A 782 -25.28 -54.44 -36.21
N GLY A 783 -24.08 -54.26 -35.57
CA GLY A 783 -23.17 -55.41 -35.39
C GLY A 783 -21.94 -55.43 -34.44
N ARG A 784 -21.16 -54.34 -34.17
CA ARG A 784 -20.02 -54.29 -33.18
C ARG A 784 -18.79 -55.24 -33.44
N PRO A 785 -17.69 -55.25 -32.62
CA PRO A 785 -17.02 -54.20 -31.80
C PRO A 785 -15.44 -54.17 -31.85
N SER A 786 -14.82 -53.21 -31.13
CA SER A 786 -13.39 -53.12 -30.69
C SER A 786 -12.31 -52.72 -31.73
N ARG A 787 -11.18 -52.06 -31.38
CA ARG A 787 -10.78 -51.24 -30.19
C ARG A 787 -9.37 -50.63 -30.44
N PHE A 788 -9.17 -49.30 -30.35
CA PHE A 788 -7.87 -48.69 -29.95
C PHE A 788 -8.01 -47.21 -29.48
N MET A 789 -6.90 -46.47 -29.32
CA MET A 789 -6.74 -45.32 -28.39
C MET A 789 -6.61 -43.93 -29.06
N SER A 790 -6.90 -42.86 -28.28
CA SER A 790 -6.54 -41.43 -28.43
C SER A 790 -6.90 -40.68 -29.74
N GLY A 791 -7.31 -39.40 -29.71
CA GLY A 791 -7.61 -38.50 -28.59
C GLY A 791 -7.27 -37.03 -28.92
N GLY A 792 -8.19 -36.09 -28.71
CA GLY A 792 -7.92 -34.66 -28.89
C GLY A 792 -9.14 -33.75 -29.12
N SER A 793 -9.05 -32.52 -28.63
CA SER A 793 -9.78 -31.28 -28.96
C SER A 793 -11.31 -31.24 -29.17
N LEU A 794 -11.96 -30.58 -28.18
CA LEU A 794 -12.83 -29.38 -28.32
C LEU A 794 -14.20 -29.43 -29.03
N ASN A 795 -15.21 -29.01 -28.23
CA ASN A 795 -16.33 -28.11 -28.55
C ASN A 795 -17.51 -28.57 -29.46
N SER A 796 -18.71 -28.67 -28.86
CA SER A 796 -19.79 -27.65 -28.96
C SER A 796 -21.21 -28.20 -29.21
N MET A 797 -22.21 -27.62 -28.52
CA MET A 797 -23.60 -27.37 -29.00
C MET A 797 -24.52 -28.58 -29.36
N SER A 798 -25.84 -28.46 -29.56
CA SER A 798 -26.89 -27.46 -29.19
C SER A 798 -28.30 -28.06 -29.46
N THR A 799 -29.34 -27.54 -28.81
CA THR A 799 -30.68 -27.24 -29.39
C THR A 799 -31.43 -26.32 -28.41
N GLY A 800 -32.23 -25.32 -28.78
CA GLY A 800 -32.53 -24.64 -30.06
C GLY A 800 -33.13 -23.25 -29.75
N SER A 801 -33.73 -22.45 -30.65
CA SER A 801 -34.03 -22.61 -32.09
C SER A 801 -34.37 -21.23 -32.72
N HIS A 802 -34.50 -21.16 -34.06
CA HIS A 802 -34.91 -20.00 -34.91
C HIS A 802 -33.89 -18.84 -35.00
N SER A 803 -33.69 -18.11 -36.11
CA SER A 803 -34.00 -18.24 -37.56
C SER A 803 -33.35 -17.05 -38.31
N GLY A 804 -33.00 -17.03 -39.60
CA GLY A 804 -33.07 -17.99 -40.72
C GLY A 804 -32.85 -17.27 -42.09
N ALA A 805 -32.64 -18.01 -43.19
CA ALA A 805 -32.43 -17.53 -44.59
C ALA A 805 -31.11 -16.75 -44.88
N GLU A 806 -30.48 -16.75 -46.07
CA GLU A 806 -30.61 -17.56 -47.32
C GLU A 806 -29.33 -17.46 -48.20
N GLY A 807 -29.13 -18.39 -49.16
CA GLY A 807 -28.08 -18.35 -50.23
C GLY A 807 -26.67 -18.81 -49.81
N LYS A 808 -25.97 -19.79 -50.43
CA LYS A 808 -25.57 -20.05 -51.85
C LYS A 808 -24.46 -19.08 -52.35
N GLU A 809 -23.34 -19.52 -52.96
CA GLU A 809 -22.93 -20.88 -53.40
C GLU A 809 -21.38 -21.03 -53.58
N ASN A 810 -20.86 -22.24 -53.30
CA ASN A 810 -19.68 -22.94 -53.87
C ASN A 810 -18.36 -22.24 -54.29
N HIS A 811 -17.25 -22.69 -53.65
CA HIS A 811 -16.08 -23.42 -54.24
C HIS A 811 -15.36 -22.93 -55.54
N PRO A 812 -14.06 -23.27 -55.76
CA PRO A 812 -12.96 -23.46 -54.80
C PRO A 812 -11.55 -23.00 -55.29
N SER A 813 -10.54 -23.28 -54.45
CA SER A 813 -9.28 -23.99 -54.80
C SER A 813 -7.96 -23.21 -54.65
N MET A 814 -6.98 -23.92 -54.06
CA MET A 814 -5.52 -23.97 -54.29
C MET A 814 -4.72 -22.68 -54.65
N GLU A 815 -3.44 -22.55 -54.29
CA GLU A 815 -2.47 -23.57 -53.87
C GLU A 815 -1.49 -23.09 -52.78
N SER A 816 -0.45 -23.88 -52.51
CA SER A 816 0.43 -23.74 -51.36
C SER A 816 1.75 -22.98 -51.64
N SER A 817 2.44 -22.67 -50.54
CA SER A 817 3.91 -22.75 -50.40
C SER A 817 4.82 -21.54 -50.64
N LEU A 818 5.67 -21.34 -49.61
CA LEU A 818 7.11 -21.03 -49.70
C LEU A 818 7.58 -19.67 -50.26
N ALA A 819 7.54 -18.68 -49.37
CA ALA A 819 8.68 -17.82 -49.00
C ALA A 819 9.96 -17.82 -49.88
N ARG A 820 10.28 -16.64 -50.45
CA ARG A 820 11.64 -16.08 -50.30
C ARG A 820 11.74 -14.56 -50.54
N GLN A 821 12.41 -13.90 -49.59
CA GLN A 821 13.43 -12.85 -49.75
C GLN A 821 13.33 -11.80 -50.90
N LYS A 822 13.41 -10.53 -50.45
CA LYS A 822 14.41 -9.48 -50.79
C LYS A 822 14.01 -8.27 -51.68
N LEU A 823 14.47 -7.12 -51.17
CA LEU A 823 14.95 -5.90 -51.84
C LEU A 823 13.93 -4.92 -52.47
N SER A 824 13.85 -3.75 -51.82
CA SER A 824 13.42 -2.45 -52.35
C SER A 824 14.32 -1.98 -53.53
N PRO A 825 13.94 -0.96 -54.33
CA PRO A 825 14.22 0.42 -53.90
C PRO A 825 13.33 1.58 -54.45
N THR A 826 13.15 2.62 -53.61
CA THR A 826 13.14 4.08 -53.88
C THR A 826 12.24 4.76 -54.96
N ARG A 827 11.60 5.87 -54.51
CA ARG A 827 11.29 7.15 -55.24
C ARG A 827 10.22 7.11 -56.37
N SER A 828 9.48 8.19 -56.68
CA SER A 828 9.15 9.45 -55.96
C SER A 828 8.11 10.30 -56.72
N ASN A 829 7.21 11.00 -56.00
CA ASN A 829 6.38 12.15 -56.45
C ASN A 829 5.29 11.89 -57.54
N ALA A 830 4.16 12.62 -57.64
CA ALA A 830 3.46 13.53 -56.71
C ALA A 830 2.02 13.87 -57.21
N PHE A 831 1.26 14.63 -56.41
CA PHE A 831 0.02 15.38 -56.70
C PHE A 831 -1.33 14.64 -56.93
N GLY A 832 -2.39 15.13 -56.25
CA GLY A 832 -3.79 14.93 -56.67
C GLY A 832 -4.88 14.96 -55.57
N GLY A 833 -5.47 16.14 -55.29
CA GLY A 833 -6.85 16.24 -54.78
C GLY A 833 -7.08 16.37 -53.26
N SER A 834 -7.69 17.49 -52.84
CA SER A 834 -8.44 17.66 -51.57
C SER A 834 -9.92 17.96 -51.91
N PRO A 835 -10.86 17.84 -50.96
CA PRO A 835 -11.19 18.98 -50.09
C PRO A 835 -11.50 18.61 -48.61
N ALA A 836 -11.65 19.63 -47.76
CA ALA A 836 -12.07 19.56 -46.34
C ALA A 836 -13.43 20.28 -46.14
N PRO A 837 -14.07 20.32 -44.94
CA PRO A 837 -13.58 20.98 -43.70
C PRO A 837 -13.57 20.04 -42.46
N ARG A 838 -12.80 20.20 -41.37
CA ARG A 838 -12.36 21.33 -40.50
C ARG A 838 -13.36 21.78 -39.40
N SER A 839 -13.09 21.39 -38.14
CA SER A 839 -13.25 22.25 -36.96
C SER A 839 -12.45 21.76 -35.73
N LEU A 840 -11.34 22.46 -35.44
CA LEU A 840 -10.95 23.10 -34.16
C LEU A 840 -11.14 22.42 -32.79
N ARG A 841 -10.03 22.31 -32.02
CA ARG A 841 -10.02 22.42 -30.54
C ARG A 841 -8.64 22.87 -30.01
N SER A 842 -8.60 23.96 -29.23
CA SER A 842 -7.41 24.48 -28.49
C SER A 842 -7.92 25.28 -27.24
N PRO A 843 -7.12 26.01 -26.44
CA PRO A 843 -6.91 25.62 -25.03
C PRO A 843 -7.03 26.73 -23.95
N GLU A 844 -7.03 26.34 -22.67
CA GLU A 844 -6.67 27.14 -21.46
C GLU A 844 -6.45 26.12 -20.31
N VAL A 845 -5.55 26.23 -19.31
CA VAL A 845 -4.84 27.32 -18.59
C VAL A 845 -5.66 27.98 -17.46
N PRO A 846 -5.27 27.83 -16.17
CA PRO A 846 -5.98 28.38 -15.00
C PRO A 846 -5.26 29.59 -14.35
N TYR A 847 -5.96 30.30 -13.44
CA TYR A 847 -5.36 31.28 -12.51
C TYR A 847 -6.09 31.31 -11.14
N GLU A 848 -5.42 31.86 -10.11
CA GLU A 848 -5.80 31.79 -8.69
C GLU A 848 -6.49 33.07 -8.14
N GLY A 849 -7.01 33.01 -6.90
CA GLY A 849 -7.45 34.21 -6.15
C GLY A 849 -8.01 33.90 -4.75
N SER A 850 -7.41 34.47 -3.70
CA SER A 850 -7.66 34.12 -2.28
C SER A 850 -8.35 35.23 -1.45
N GLY A 851 -9.00 34.82 -0.34
CA GLY A 851 -9.40 35.72 0.77
C GLY A 851 -10.75 36.44 0.62
N VAL A 852 -11.36 37.03 1.67
CA VAL A 852 -11.01 37.11 3.11
C VAL A 852 -12.33 37.20 3.91
N GLY A 853 -12.39 36.69 5.16
CA GLY A 853 -13.48 37.04 6.09
C GLY A 853 -13.81 35.98 7.16
N ALA A 854 -13.55 36.30 8.43
CA ALA A 854 -13.88 35.44 9.58
C ALA A 854 -15.19 35.84 10.28
N LEU A 855 -15.80 34.93 11.05
CA LEU A 855 -16.46 35.16 12.36
C LEU A 855 -17.18 33.89 12.87
N GLY A 856 -17.28 33.73 14.21
CA GLY A 856 -18.31 32.88 14.86
C GLY A 856 -17.82 31.65 15.63
N ARG A 857 -17.74 31.76 16.97
CA ARG A 857 -17.66 30.60 17.90
C ARG A 857 -19.00 29.86 17.99
N GLY A 858 -18.96 28.56 18.33
CA GLY A 858 -20.16 27.76 18.62
C GLY A 858 -19.84 26.41 19.28
N ASP A 859 -19.32 26.44 20.52
CA ASP A 859 -19.13 25.25 21.37
C ASP A 859 -20.47 24.72 21.90
N LEU A 860 -20.66 23.39 21.92
CA LEU A 860 -21.64 22.70 22.77
C LEU A 860 -21.50 21.15 22.78
N GLY A 861 -21.24 20.59 23.97
CA GLY A 861 -21.93 19.39 24.47
C GLY A 861 -21.41 18.00 24.12
N SER A 862 -20.87 17.28 25.12
CA SER A 862 -20.54 15.85 25.04
C SER A 862 -21.66 14.95 25.58
N ASN A 863 -22.14 14.01 24.75
CA ASN A 863 -22.68 12.68 25.07
C ASN A 863 -23.19 12.03 23.77
N GLY A 864 -23.21 10.71 23.57
CA GLY A 864 -22.87 9.61 24.48
C GLY A 864 -23.92 8.50 24.38
N GLY A 865 -23.51 7.26 24.03
CA GLY A 865 -24.40 6.08 24.03
C GLY A 865 -24.64 5.44 22.65
N CYS A 866 -23.78 4.50 22.26
CA CYS A 866 -24.03 3.60 21.13
C CYS A 866 -24.91 2.41 21.59
N ALA A 867 -26.14 2.32 21.08
CA ALA A 867 -27.03 1.18 21.33
C ALA A 867 -26.79 0.07 20.28
N GLY A 868 -26.87 -1.19 20.73
CA GLY A 868 -26.59 -2.37 19.90
C GLY A 868 -27.57 -2.60 18.74
N GLY A 869 -27.13 -3.33 17.72
CA GLY A 869 -27.86 -3.49 16.46
C GLY A 869 -29.15 -4.31 16.54
N GLY A 870 -30.26 -3.71 16.07
CA GLY A 870 -31.56 -4.36 15.87
C GLY A 870 -32.30 -3.85 14.62
N GLY A 871 -31.55 -3.44 13.59
CA GLY A 871 -31.99 -2.40 12.64
C GLY A 871 -32.26 -2.81 11.19
N GLY A 872 -32.40 -4.09 10.84
CA GLY A 872 -32.59 -4.51 9.43
C GLY A 872 -33.81 -3.85 8.75
N ALA A 873 -34.92 -3.71 9.48
CA ALA A 873 -36.10 -2.97 9.02
C ALA A 873 -36.02 -1.45 9.32
N GLU A 874 -35.29 -1.06 10.37
CA GLU A 874 -35.11 0.36 10.72
C GLU A 874 -34.22 1.09 9.72
N SER A 875 -33.24 0.42 9.12
CA SER A 875 -32.36 1.02 8.10
C SER A 875 -33.15 1.46 6.88
N TRP A 876 -34.18 0.72 6.47
CA TRP A 876 -35.07 1.13 5.38
C TRP A 876 -36.00 2.28 5.80
N LYS A 877 -36.48 2.31 7.05
CA LYS A 877 -37.25 3.45 7.57
C LYS A 877 -36.41 4.72 7.65
N ARG A 878 -35.21 4.66 8.22
CA ARG A 878 -34.26 5.78 8.27
C ARG A 878 -33.80 6.21 6.88
N ALA A 879 -33.59 5.29 5.94
CA ALA A 879 -33.27 5.64 4.55
C ALA A 879 -34.45 6.34 3.85
N ALA A 880 -35.69 5.85 4.05
CA ALA A 880 -36.89 6.51 3.55
C ALA A 880 -37.10 7.89 4.18
N GLU A 881 -36.92 8.02 5.50
CA GLU A 881 -37.02 9.25 6.26
C GLU A 881 -35.92 10.27 5.89
N VAL A 882 -34.69 9.83 5.64
CA VAL A 882 -33.61 10.67 5.08
C VAL A 882 -33.94 11.09 3.66
N THR A 883 -34.49 10.20 2.83
CA THR A 883 -34.93 10.53 1.46
C THR A 883 -36.10 11.51 1.48
N GLN A 884 -37.03 11.38 2.43
CA GLN A 884 -38.19 12.24 2.59
C GLN A 884 -37.80 13.61 3.17
N ASN A 885 -36.88 13.66 4.14
CA ASN A 885 -36.28 14.90 4.61
C ASN A 885 -35.44 15.59 3.53
N LEU A 886 -34.67 14.83 2.72
CA LEU A 886 -33.94 15.38 1.59
C LEU A 886 -34.89 15.96 0.53
N LYS A 887 -35.98 15.24 0.23
CA LYS A 887 -37.04 15.70 -0.69
C LYS A 887 -37.73 16.95 -0.16
N ALA A 888 -38.11 16.98 1.12
CA ALA A 888 -38.69 18.17 1.77
C ALA A 888 -37.71 19.35 1.82
N ARG A 889 -36.40 19.10 1.96
CA ARG A 889 -35.35 20.14 1.96
C ARG A 889 -35.07 20.67 0.55
N ILE A 890 -35.14 19.82 -0.48
CA ILE A 890 -35.13 20.21 -1.90
C ILE A 890 -36.41 20.98 -2.26
N GLU A 891 -37.56 20.58 -1.73
CA GLU A 891 -38.85 21.25 -1.93
C GLU A 891 -38.88 22.62 -1.23
N MET A 892 -38.34 22.74 -0.01
CA MET A 892 -38.07 24.04 0.63
C MET A 892 -37.09 24.89 -0.17
N MET A 893 -36.03 24.32 -0.78
CA MET A 893 -35.12 25.08 -1.64
C MET A 893 -35.79 25.54 -2.95
N LYS A 894 -36.65 24.71 -3.57
CA LYS A 894 -37.48 25.11 -4.71
C LYS A 894 -38.48 26.18 -4.34
N ALA A 895 -39.18 26.06 -3.21
CA ALA A 895 -40.09 27.09 -2.71
C ALA A 895 -39.35 28.40 -2.40
N LYS A 896 -38.13 28.33 -1.87
CA LYS A 896 -37.26 29.50 -1.62
C LYS A 896 -36.78 30.15 -2.92
N GLN A 897 -36.41 29.38 -3.93
CA GLN A 897 -36.09 29.89 -5.27
C GLN A 897 -37.32 30.52 -5.94
N GLN A 898 -38.49 29.87 -5.87
CA GLN A 898 -39.75 30.40 -6.42
C GLN A 898 -40.21 31.68 -5.70
N GLY A 899 -39.96 31.79 -4.39
CA GLY A 899 -40.15 33.02 -3.62
C GLY A 899 -39.25 34.16 -4.08
N LEU A 900 -37.95 33.90 -4.32
CA LEU A 900 -37.02 34.90 -4.85
C LEU A 900 -37.41 35.39 -6.27
N THR A 901 -38.04 34.56 -7.09
CA THR A 901 -38.53 34.96 -8.43
C THR A 901 -39.84 35.76 -8.45
N ARG A 902 -40.41 36.13 -7.30
CA ARG A 902 -41.64 36.95 -7.23
C ARG A 902 -41.47 38.38 -6.71
N GLN A 903 -40.27 38.78 -6.25
CA GLN A 903 -39.98 40.15 -5.81
C GLN A 903 -39.01 40.91 -6.75
N HIS A 904 -39.37 40.99 -8.02
CA HIS A 904 -38.96 42.04 -8.97
C HIS A 904 -40.16 42.44 -9.83
#